data_AF-A0A847GN04-F1
#
_entry.id   AF-A0A847GN04-F1
#
_cell.length_a   1.000
_cell.length_b   1.000
_cell.length_c   1.000
_cell.angle_alpha   90.00
_cell.angle_beta   90.00
_cell.angle_gamma   90.00
#
_symmetry.space_group_name_H-M   'P 1'
#
loop_
_entity.id
_entity.type
_entity.pdbx_description
1 polymer ?
#
loop_
_entity_poly.entity_id
_entity_poly.type
_entity_poly.pdbx_seq_one_letter_code
_entity_poly.pdbx_strand_id
1 'polypeptide(L)'
;MRDFIALAVLLGLSLTALAQDPPRVQVDQSKIDGVKAGTITEAHATWWGYDKEDATKAIQAAIDSGVKKVVIDNVGSDWVVAPIQLRSNLEIVLNDGVVLRRKPGAFVYQDSRGRLRGRILFQMTDLQNVTFRGIGSAKIVGEELPYGIAIQASTHTFNIEGSYQNDPAKKTNSKNISIVNLKVCPSGGDVVRICGCEQILLDRLQAIRGYRQGISITGDCIDLKAVNCKFNDTAGSAPMAGIDIEPNYDSARLENLVFEDCEFVNNELSGVCVSNNSNMAASITFQNCLIEANANGGIMMGHTSRDETDRPGKIEFIKCRIVGHKVPAVTLAYHPSTKTRVVLRDCLIDNSVGSHNAVTLSSDTPKDLYGIEIVGLTVVENDIARDPVVFNSRYGNSLVNPIVKDVAVKTATGETRPFDAAKFIRDSAPNPEAKAFKLKLMDKRTFTAVAKKGQWAGAGIRFRNTTDYYVNARVGDRIPIKFTNRIVHAFDDKPLEIIVSTPTVPNVQRLKLPFKQSLEYTLEAKEDGNYKFEIQARGQTVTVECAAPGQALSSSEKLYVFGCSGRLYFAVPPGTKKVVVEAGGSLREESDCALLDPSGTIVAEAKRLAGSKLLSAERVDAAKPEVWSVEFNASKLFLRLGDPIPFLFSTSPTNVMRERAF
;
A
#
# COMPACT_ATOMS: atom_id res chain seq x y z
N MET A 1 -52.92 4.03 75.51
CA MET A 1 -54.04 4.92 75.15
C MET A 1 -53.45 6.02 74.27
N ARG A 2 -53.37 5.92 72.95
CA ARG A 2 -54.26 5.33 71.94
C ARG A 2 -53.44 4.50 70.94
N ASP A 3 -53.74 3.21 70.85
CA ASP A 3 -53.38 2.36 69.72
C ASP A 3 -54.67 2.12 68.93
N PHE A 4 -54.65 2.39 67.62
CA PHE A 4 -55.70 1.96 66.70
C PHE A 4 -55.06 1.38 65.46
N ILE A 5 -55.21 0.06 65.32
CA ILE A 5 -55.01 -0.70 64.09
C ILE A 5 -56.28 -0.54 63.26
N ALA A 6 -56.15 -0.10 62.02
CA ALA A 6 -57.17 -0.33 60.99
C ALA A 6 -56.48 -0.61 59.64
N LEU A 7 -56.84 -1.79 59.12
CA LEU A 7 -56.40 -2.45 57.91
C LEU A 7 -56.93 -1.69 56.68
N ALA A 8 -56.06 -1.31 55.75
CA ALA A 8 -56.44 -0.78 54.43
C ALA A 8 -55.85 -1.69 53.34
N VAL A 9 -56.72 -2.47 52.70
CA VAL A 9 -56.43 -3.22 51.47
C VAL A 9 -56.55 -2.25 50.29
N LEU A 10 -55.41 -1.87 49.70
CA LEU A 10 -55.38 -1.15 48.43
C LEU A 10 -55.26 -2.15 47.27
N LEU A 11 -56.30 -2.22 46.44
CA LEU A 11 -56.24 -2.82 45.11
C LEU A 11 -55.24 -2.02 44.24
N GLY A 12 -54.11 -2.65 43.91
CA GLY A 12 -53.23 -2.18 42.84
C GLY A 12 -53.82 -2.56 41.49
N LEU A 13 -54.37 -1.58 40.77
CA LEU A 13 -54.64 -1.68 39.33
C LEU A 13 -53.28 -1.63 38.60
N SER A 14 -52.80 -2.79 38.17
CA SER A 14 -51.71 -2.91 37.21
C SER A 14 -52.18 -2.42 35.84
N LEU A 15 -51.74 -1.23 35.42
CA LEU A 15 -51.72 -0.87 34.00
C LEU A 15 -50.67 -1.75 33.32
N THR A 16 -51.10 -2.87 32.76
CA THR A 16 -50.37 -3.54 31.68
C THR A 16 -50.40 -2.62 30.47
N ALA A 17 -49.31 -1.90 30.24
CA ALA A 17 -49.03 -1.34 28.93
C ALA A 17 -48.95 -2.53 27.96
N LEU A 18 -50.02 -2.74 27.18
CA LEU A 18 -50.00 -3.61 26.01
C LEU A 18 -48.89 -3.05 25.10
N ALA A 19 -47.75 -3.74 25.07
CA ALA A 19 -46.78 -3.55 24.02
C ALA A 19 -47.53 -3.79 22.70
N GLN A 20 -47.81 -2.73 21.95
CA GLN A 20 -48.34 -2.87 20.61
C GLN A 20 -47.33 -3.71 19.83
N ASP A 21 -47.83 -4.79 19.22
CA ASP A 21 -47.04 -5.53 18.25
C ASP A 21 -46.46 -4.53 17.24
N PRO A 22 -45.19 -4.69 16.85
CA PRO A 22 -44.58 -3.80 15.89
C PRO A 22 -45.39 -3.76 14.60
N PRO A 23 -45.39 -2.62 13.86
CA PRO A 23 -46.12 -2.51 12.60
C PRO A 23 -45.67 -3.64 11.66
N ARG A 24 -46.58 -4.57 11.37
CA ARG A 24 -46.42 -5.64 10.38
C ARG A 24 -47.22 -5.27 9.16
N VAL A 25 -46.56 -5.17 8.01
CA VAL A 25 -47.26 -5.16 6.72
C VAL A 25 -47.66 -6.60 6.42
N GLN A 26 -48.97 -6.84 6.23
CA GLN A 26 -49.47 -8.17 5.90
C GLN A 26 -49.16 -8.54 4.44
N VAL A 27 -49.06 -9.85 4.19
CA VAL A 27 -48.82 -10.40 2.85
C VAL A 27 -49.98 -10.07 1.92
N ASP A 28 -49.69 -9.55 0.72
CA ASP A 28 -50.67 -9.31 -0.33
C ASP A 28 -50.63 -10.45 -1.35
N GLN A 29 -51.43 -11.49 -1.07
CA GLN A 29 -51.46 -12.70 -1.90
C GLN A 29 -51.92 -12.42 -3.34
N SER A 30 -52.83 -11.45 -3.53
CA SER A 30 -53.36 -11.11 -4.85
C SER A 30 -52.26 -10.53 -5.74
N LYS A 31 -51.42 -9.63 -5.19
CA LYS A 31 -50.28 -9.07 -5.93
C LYS A 31 -49.21 -10.12 -6.22
N ILE A 32 -48.92 -11.00 -5.26
CA ILE A 32 -47.98 -12.11 -5.46
C ILE A 32 -48.45 -13.03 -6.60
N ASP A 33 -49.72 -13.38 -6.63
CA ASP A 33 -50.27 -14.26 -7.66
C ASP A 33 -50.27 -13.58 -9.04
N GLY A 34 -50.51 -12.27 -9.10
CA GLY A 34 -50.36 -11.47 -10.31
C GLY A 34 -48.93 -11.44 -10.86
N VAL A 35 -47.93 -11.36 -9.98
CA VAL A 35 -46.51 -11.47 -10.37
C VAL A 35 -46.21 -12.87 -10.92
N LYS A 36 -46.65 -13.93 -10.23
CA LYS A 36 -46.45 -15.32 -10.70
C LYS A 36 -47.14 -15.60 -12.03
N ALA A 37 -48.30 -15.01 -12.26
CA ALA A 37 -49.05 -15.12 -13.51
C ALA A 37 -48.46 -14.25 -14.64
N GLY A 38 -47.49 -13.38 -14.35
CA GLY A 38 -46.88 -12.47 -15.30
C GLY A 38 -47.77 -11.29 -15.70
N THR A 39 -48.89 -11.07 -15.01
CA THR A 39 -49.79 -9.92 -15.25
C THR A 39 -49.29 -8.64 -14.59
N ILE A 40 -48.39 -8.77 -13.59
CA ILE A 40 -47.67 -7.68 -12.94
C ILE A 40 -46.16 -7.86 -13.21
N THR A 41 -45.50 -6.80 -13.68
CA THR A 41 -44.10 -6.84 -14.15
C THR A 41 -43.09 -6.18 -13.21
N GLU A 42 -43.56 -5.56 -12.12
CA GLU A 42 -42.76 -5.02 -11.03
C GLU A 42 -43.27 -5.54 -9.67
N ALA A 43 -42.38 -5.70 -8.70
CA ALA A 43 -42.71 -6.23 -7.39
C ALA A 43 -42.38 -5.25 -6.27
N HIS A 44 -43.25 -5.11 -5.28
CA HIS A 44 -42.91 -4.42 -4.04
C HIS A 44 -42.58 -5.44 -2.96
N ALA A 45 -41.45 -5.26 -2.24
CA ALA A 45 -41.03 -6.21 -1.20
C ALA A 45 -42.07 -6.36 -0.09
N THR A 46 -42.83 -5.31 0.19
CA THR A 46 -43.94 -5.30 1.17
C THR A 46 -45.04 -6.31 0.87
N TRP A 47 -45.21 -6.75 -0.39
CA TRP A 47 -46.21 -7.75 -0.74
C TRP A 47 -45.92 -9.13 -0.11
N TRP A 48 -44.66 -9.44 0.19
CA TRP A 48 -44.24 -10.65 0.92
C TRP A 48 -44.19 -10.44 2.44
N GLY A 49 -44.71 -9.30 2.92
CA GLY A 49 -44.73 -8.91 4.32
C GLY A 49 -43.54 -8.06 4.73
N TYR A 50 -43.53 -7.63 6.00
CA TYR A 50 -42.44 -6.86 6.59
C TYR A 50 -42.26 -7.25 8.06
N ASP A 51 -41.00 -7.51 8.45
CA ASP A 51 -40.57 -7.72 9.82
C ASP A 51 -39.44 -6.74 10.14
N LYS A 52 -39.68 -5.85 11.12
CA LYS A 52 -38.72 -4.83 11.52
C LYS A 52 -37.41 -5.41 12.08
N GLU A 53 -37.41 -6.64 12.57
CA GLU A 53 -36.22 -7.29 13.14
C GLU A 53 -35.43 -8.07 12.09
N ASP A 54 -36.12 -8.56 11.05
CA ASP A 54 -35.51 -9.30 9.94
C ASP A 54 -36.39 -9.32 8.68
N ALA A 55 -36.24 -8.30 7.83
CA ALA A 55 -36.95 -8.18 6.58
C ALA A 55 -36.29 -8.94 5.41
N THR A 56 -35.25 -9.76 5.68
CA THR A 56 -34.46 -10.45 4.64
C THR A 56 -35.34 -11.29 3.72
N LYS A 57 -36.28 -12.06 4.30
CA LYS A 57 -37.16 -12.96 3.53
C LYS A 57 -38.06 -12.22 2.55
N ALA A 58 -38.58 -11.06 2.95
CA ALA A 58 -39.49 -10.27 2.12
C ALA A 58 -38.77 -9.72 0.88
N ILE A 59 -37.58 -9.13 1.08
CA ILE A 59 -36.76 -8.63 -0.03
C ILE A 59 -36.30 -9.77 -0.93
N GLN A 60 -35.82 -10.88 -0.35
CA GLN A 60 -35.35 -12.01 -1.14
C GLN A 60 -36.48 -12.63 -1.96
N ALA A 61 -37.67 -12.81 -1.40
CA ALA A 61 -38.81 -13.37 -2.12
C ALA A 61 -39.28 -12.47 -3.28
N ALA A 62 -39.22 -11.14 -3.11
CA ALA A 62 -39.50 -10.19 -4.19
C ALA A 62 -38.48 -10.32 -5.34
N ILE A 63 -37.19 -10.49 -5.03
CA ILE A 63 -36.13 -10.72 -6.02
C ILE A 63 -36.34 -12.07 -6.73
N ASP A 64 -36.61 -13.12 -5.97
CA ASP A 64 -36.79 -14.50 -6.45
C ASP A 64 -38.07 -14.66 -7.29
N SER A 65 -39.00 -13.72 -7.22
CA SER A 65 -40.23 -13.71 -8.04
C SER A 65 -39.98 -13.60 -9.55
N GLY A 66 -38.78 -13.18 -9.97
CA GLY A 66 -38.38 -13.13 -11.37
C GLY A 66 -38.71 -11.82 -12.11
N VAL A 67 -39.38 -10.85 -11.47
CA VAL A 67 -39.70 -9.55 -12.08
C VAL A 67 -38.46 -8.74 -12.47
N LYS A 68 -38.58 -7.82 -13.44
CA LYS A 68 -37.43 -6.99 -13.83
C LYS A 68 -37.12 -5.90 -12.80
N LYS A 69 -38.11 -5.44 -12.04
CA LYS A 69 -37.98 -4.34 -11.09
C LYS A 69 -38.57 -4.70 -9.73
N VAL A 70 -37.77 -4.52 -8.68
CA VAL A 70 -38.16 -4.68 -7.28
C VAL A 70 -38.09 -3.32 -6.59
N VAL A 71 -39.18 -2.94 -5.93
CA VAL A 71 -39.30 -1.70 -5.15
C VAL A 71 -39.29 -2.04 -3.67
N ILE A 72 -38.44 -1.36 -2.91
CA ILE A 72 -38.42 -1.41 -1.45
C ILE A 72 -39.14 -0.15 -0.97
N ASP A 73 -40.28 -0.33 -0.32
CA ASP A 73 -41.11 0.77 0.14
C ASP A 73 -40.61 1.39 1.44
N ASN A 74 -40.89 2.67 1.60
CA ASN A 74 -40.75 3.31 2.90
C ASN A 74 -41.94 2.91 3.79
N VAL A 75 -41.69 2.01 4.74
CA VAL A 75 -42.68 1.53 5.72
C VAL A 75 -42.61 2.31 7.04
N GLY A 76 -41.92 3.47 7.06
CA GLY A 76 -41.71 4.29 8.26
C GLY A 76 -40.70 3.72 9.26
N SER A 77 -39.97 2.65 8.90
CA SER A 77 -38.93 2.03 9.71
C SER A 77 -37.86 1.36 8.85
N ASP A 78 -36.73 1.01 9.48
CA ASP A 78 -35.57 0.43 8.79
C ASP A 78 -35.81 -1.02 8.36
N TRP A 79 -35.43 -1.35 7.13
CA TRP A 79 -35.38 -2.72 6.64
C TRP A 79 -34.11 -3.41 7.17
N VAL A 80 -34.21 -4.12 8.29
CA VAL A 80 -33.10 -4.88 8.88
C VAL A 80 -32.88 -6.17 8.08
N VAL A 81 -31.70 -6.36 7.50
CA VAL A 81 -31.42 -7.44 6.55
C VAL A 81 -30.07 -8.14 6.77
N ALA A 82 -30.07 -9.46 6.62
CA ALA A 82 -28.88 -10.27 6.42
C ALA A 82 -28.42 -10.17 4.94
N PRO A 83 -27.36 -10.88 4.49
CA PRO A 83 -26.98 -10.92 3.08
C PRO A 83 -28.18 -11.20 2.15
N ILE A 84 -28.24 -10.46 1.04
CA ILE A 84 -29.28 -10.58 0.00
C ILE A 84 -28.63 -11.06 -1.28
N GLN A 85 -29.17 -12.11 -1.86
CA GLN A 85 -28.70 -12.65 -3.13
C GLN A 85 -29.39 -11.93 -4.28
N LEU A 86 -28.58 -11.37 -5.18
CA LEU A 86 -29.05 -10.73 -6.41
C LEU A 86 -28.98 -11.70 -7.59
N ARG A 87 -29.63 -11.32 -8.69
CA ARG A 87 -29.59 -12.01 -9.98
C ARG A 87 -29.49 -11.03 -11.13
N SER A 88 -29.14 -11.53 -12.31
CA SER A 88 -29.11 -10.76 -13.55
C SER A 88 -30.48 -10.23 -13.96
N ASN A 89 -30.48 -9.18 -14.78
CA ASN A 89 -31.67 -8.51 -15.33
C ASN A 89 -32.62 -8.01 -14.24
N LEU A 90 -32.06 -7.23 -13.31
CA LEU A 90 -32.74 -6.78 -12.11
C LEU A 90 -32.49 -5.30 -11.84
N GLU A 91 -33.56 -4.53 -11.66
CA GLU A 91 -33.54 -3.21 -11.07
C GLU A 91 -34.07 -3.29 -9.63
N ILE A 92 -33.30 -2.84 -8.66
CA ILE A 92 -33.74 -2.61 -7.28
C ILE A 92 -33.86 -1.10 -7.06
N VAL A 93 -35.01 -0.68 -6.54
CA VAL A 93 -35.32 0.72 -6.23
C VAL A 93 -35.62 0.85 -4.75
N LEU A 94 -34.80 1.61 -4.02
CA LEU A 94 -35.14 2.04 -2.67
C LEU A 94 -35.90 3.37 -2.78
N ASN A 95 -37.17 3.38 -2.37
CA ASN A 95 -37.96 4.61 -2.35
C ASN A 95 -37.37 5.64 -1.37
N ASP A 96 -37.81 6.89 -1.49
CA ASP A 96 -37.32 7.98 -0.64
C ASP A 96 -37.51 7.67 0.86
N GLY A 97 -36.48 7.98 1.64
CA GLY A 97 -36.44 7.73 3.08
C GLY A 97 -36.20 6.28 3.50
N VAL A 98 -36.08 5.34 2.55
CA VAL A 98 -35.77 3.94 2.88
C VAL A 98 -34.37 3.81 3.49
N VAL A 99 -34.30 3.08 4.59
CA VAL A 99 -33.05 2.67 5.23
C VAL A 99 -32.94 1.16 5.17
N LEU A 100 -31.98 0.63 4.40
CA LEU A 100 -31.57 -0.76 4.51
C LEU A 100 -30.49 -0.88 5.59
N ARG A 101 -30.76 -1.59 6.67
CA ARG A 101 -29.82 -1.76 7.79
C ARG A 101 -29.26 -3.17 7.83
N ARG A 102 -27.95 -3.32 7.95
CA ARG A 102 -27.33 -4.63 8.20
C ARG A 102 -27.83 -5.20 9.52
N LYS A 103 -28.31 -6.44 9.51
CA LYS A 103 -28.68 -7.19 10.70
C LYS A 103 -27.46 -7.43 11.59
N PRO A 104 -27.47 -6.99 12.86
CA PRO A 104 -26.36 -7.20 13.78
C PRO A 104 -25.97 -8.68 13.90
N GLY A 105 -24.67 -8.96 13.90
CA GLY A 105 -24.14 -10.33 14.03
C GLY A 105 -24.34 -11.24 12.80
N ALA A 106 -25.02 -10.81 11.74
CA ALA A 106 -25.30 -11.66 10.58
C ALA A 106 -24.13 -11.77 9.59
N PHE A 107 -23.09 -10.94 9.73
CA PHE A 107 -22.04 -10.78 8.73
C PHE A 107 -20.67 -11.34 9.14
N VAL A 108 -20.59 -11.99 10.29
CA VAL A 108 -19.39 -12.70 10.74
C VAL A 108 -19.80 -14.10 11.17
N TYR A 109 -19.04 -15.12 10.75
CA TYR A 109 -19.27 -16.51 11.15
C TYR A 109 -17.94 -17.25 11.36
N GLN A 110 -17.94 -18.39 12.05
CA GLN A 110 -16.77 -19.27 12.11
C GLN A 110 -16.89 -20.38 11.05
N ASP A 111 -15.85 -20.60 10.25
CA ASP A 111 -15.77 -21.73 9.33
C ASP A 111 -15.51 -23.05 10.07
N SER A 112 -15.54 -24.18 9.35
CA SER A 112 -15.32 -25.51 9.92
C SER A 112 -13.94 -25.73 10.55
N ARG A 113 -13.00 -24.79 10.35
CA ARG A 113 -11.66 -24.80 10.95
C ARG A 113 -11.54 -23.81 12.11
N GLY A 114 -12.66 -23.29 12.61
CA GLY A 114 -12.72 -22.31 13.69
C GLY A 114 -12.24 -20.92 13.30
N ARG A 115 -12.05 -20.64 12.01
CA ARG A 115 -11.58 -19.32 11.55
C ARG A 115 -12.77 -18.40 11.37
N LEU A 116 -12.68 -17.18 11.89
CA LEU A 116 -13.69 -16.17 11.59
C LEU A 116 -13.68 -15.87 10.08
N ARG A 117 -14.87 -15.62 9.52
CA ARG A 117 -15.15 -15.28 8.12
C ARG A 117 -16.20 -14.17 8.03
N GLY A 118 -16.07 -13.31 7.02
CA GLY A 118 -17.02 -12.26 6.71
C GLY A 118 -18.11 -12.71 5.73
N ARG A 119 -19.28 -12.08 5.76
CA ARG A 119 -20.29 -12.12 4.70
C ARG A 119 -20.47 -10.74 4.10
N ILE A 120 -20.80 -10.71 2.81
CA ILE A 120 -21.03 -9.51 2.01
C ILE A 120 -22.53 -9.25 1.94
N LEU A 121 -22.97 -7.98 1.95
CA LEU A 121 -24.39 -7.66 1.87
C LEU A 121 -24.97 -8.00 0.49
N PHE A 122 -24.33 -7.51 -0.57
CA PHE A 122 -24.69 -7.78 -1.95
C PHE A 122 -23.50 -8.39 -2.69
N GLN A 123 -23.53 -9.72 -2.81
CA GLN A 123 -22.58 -10.47 -3.62
C GLN A 123 -23.12 -10.55 -5.07
N MET A 124 -22.41 -9.92 -6.00
CA MET A 124 -22.76 -9.86 -7.43
C MET A 124 -21.68 -10.61 -8.23
N THR A 125 -21.73 -11.94 -8.16
CA THR A 125 -20.84 -12.82 -8.94
C THR A 125 -21.51 -13.19 -10.26
N ASP A 126 -20.84 -12.93 -11.39
CA ASP A 126 -21.32 -13.24 -12.74
C ASP A 126 -22.69 -12.68 -13.10
N LEU A 127 -23.03 -11.54 -12.52
CA LEU A 127 -24.31 -10.89 -12.79
C LEU A 127 -24.21 -9.96 -14.00
N GLN A 128 -25.33 -9.85 -14.72
CA GLN A 128 -25.45 -8.97 -15.87
C GLN A 128 -26.70 -8.10 -15.77
N ASN A 129 -26.60 -6.85 -16.22
CA ASN A 129 -27.74 -5.93 -16.31
C ASN A 129 -28.42 -5.71 -14.96
N VAL A 130 -27.67 -5.24 -13.97
CA VAL A 130 -28.18 -4.98 -12.62
C VAL A 130 -28.13 -3.49 -12.34
N THR A 131 -29.25 -2.90 -11.90
CA THR A 131 -29.29 -1.52 -11.39
C THR A 131 -29.75 -1.53 -9.95
N PHE A 132 -28.95 -0.93 -9.06
CA PHE A 132 -29.32 -0.70 -7.67
C PHE A 132 -29.40 0.81 -7.46
N ARG A 133 -30.61 1.35 -7.26
CA ARG A 133 -30.81 2.79 -7.13
C ARG A 133 -31.57 3.21 -5.89
N GLY A 134 -31.13 4.31 -5.30
CA GLY A 134 -31.89 5.03 -4.27
C GLY A 134 -32.65 6.20 -4.87
N ILE A 135 -33.82 6.49 -4.32
CA ILE A 135 -34.55 7.75 -4.55
C ILE A 135 -34.34 8.66 -3.34
N GLY A 136 -34.19 9.95 -3.61
CA GLY A 136 -34.06 10.97 -2.56
C GLY A 136 -32.99 10.63 -1.53
N SER A 137 -33.42 10.41 -0.29
CA SER A 137 -32.59 10.20 0.89
C SER A 137 -32.29 8.73 1.23
N ALA A 138 -32.58 7.79 0.32
CA ALA A 138 -32.37 6.36 0.54
C ALA A 138 -30.91 6.02 0.90
N LYS A 139 -30.72 5.12 1.88
CA LYS A 139 -29.39 4.76 2.39
C LYS A 139 -29.28 3.31 2.85
N ILE A 140 -28.05 2.81 2.81
CA ILE A 140 -27.63 1.57 3.46
C ILE A 140 -26.81 1.92 4.70
N VAL A 141 -27.16 1.33 5.83
CA VAL A 141 -26.45 1.53 7.11
C VAL A 141 -25.83 0.22 7.55
N GLY A 142 -24.50 0.18 7.59
CA GLY A 142 -23.74 -0.91 8.17
C GLY A 142 -23.67 -0.84 9.69
N GLU A 143 -22.99 -1.82 10.28
CA GLU A 143 -22.65 -1.83 11.71
C GLU A 143 -21.31 -1.10 11.91
N GLU A 144 -21.23 -0.23 12.94
CA GLU A 144 -19.96 0.29 13.41
C GLU A 144 -19.30 -0.78 14.28
N LEU A 145 -18.11 -1.21 13.87
CA LEU A 145 -17.43 -2.32 14.51
C LEU A 145 -16.13 -1.86 15.18
N PRO A 146 -15.72 -2.48 16.30
CA PRO A 146 -14.52 -2.04 17.01
C PRO A 146 -13.26 -2.24 16.15
N TYR A 147 -12.30 -1.33 16.34
CA TYR A 147 -11.02 -1.31 15.62
C TYR A 147 -10.23 -2.61 15.81
N GLY A 148 -9.56 -3.08 14.75
CA GLY A 148 -8.61 -4.20 14.82
C GLY A 148 -9.20 -5.60 14.62
N ILE A 149 -10.49 -5.72 14.31
CA ILE A 149 -11.08 -7.02 13.93
C ILE A 149 -10.78 -7.28 12.45
N ALA A 150 -9.61 -7.87 12.17
CA ALA A 150 -9.09 -8.12 10.83
C ALA A 150 -10.08 -8.85 9.88
N ILE A 151 -11.03 -9.63 10.41
CA ILE A 151 -11.98 -10.36 9.57
C ILE A 151 -13.02 -9.46 8.88
N GLN A 152 -13.20 -8.23 9.37
CA GLN A 152 -14.18 -7.29 8.82
C GLN A 152 -13.77 -6.73 7.47
N ALA A 153 -12.47 -6.79 7.13
CA ALA A 153 -11.95 -6.50 5.79
C ALA A 153 -12.61 -7.35 4.67
N SER A 154 -13.36 -8.40 5.00
CA SER A 154 -14.11 -9.23 4.04
C SER A 154 -15.64 -9.06 4.12
N THR A 155 -16.15 -8.00 4.76
CA THR A 155 -17.58 -7.76 4.98
C THR A 155 -18.14 -6.61 4.14
N HIS A 156 -17.69 -6.50 2.89
CA HIS A 156 -18.04 -5.44 1.95
C HIS A 156 -19.56 -5.22 1.81
N THR A 157 -19.98 -4.00 1.45
CA THR A 157 -21.40 -3.74 1.13
C THR A 157 -21.74 -4.32 -0.24
N PHE A 158 -21.03 -3.86 -1.28
CA PHE A 158 -21.15 -4.37 -2.64
C PHE A 158 -19.85 -5.07 -3.03
N ASN A 159 -19.93 -6.35 -3.41
CA ASN A 159 -18.83 -7.05 -4.08
C ASN A 159 -19.30 -7.41 -5.48
N ILE A 160 -18.73 -6.74 -6.48
CA ILE A 160 -19.00 -6.98 -7.89
C ILE A 160 -17.81 -7.77 -8.42
N GLU A 161 -18.05 -9.00 -8.83
CA GLU A 161 -16.97 -9.86 -9.29
C GLU A 161 -17.40 -10.79 -10.42
N GLY A 162 -16.44 -11.19 -11.23
CA GLY A 162 -16.56 -12.32 -12.13
C GLY A 162 -16.08 -13.60 -11.44
N SER A 163 -16.58 -14.76 -11.84
CA SER A 163 -15.98 -16.01 -11.39
C SER A 163 -14.56 -16.12 -11.92
N TYR A 164 -13.64 -16.07 -10.98
CA TYR A 164 -12.25 -16.38 -11.19
C TYR A 164 -12.01 -17.80 -10.68
N GLN A 165 -11.97 -18.77 -11.59
CA GLN A 165 -11.26 -20.02 -11.32
C GLN A 165 -9.84 -19.87 -11.85
N ASN A 166 -8.87 -20.61 -11.31
CA ASN A 166 -7.46 -20.63 -11.75
C ASN A 166 -7.24 -21.04 -13.23
N ASP A 167 -8.30 -21.07 -14.03
CA ASP A 167 -8.37 -21.41 -15.44
C ASP A 167 -8.85 -20.17 -16.23
N PRO A 168 -7.96 -19.52 -17.01
CA PRO A 168 -8.31 -18.39 -17.86
C PRO A 168 -9.46 -18.67 -18.84
N ALA A 169 -9.70 -19.93 -19.22
CA ALA A 169 -10.79 -20.31 -20.12
C ALA A 169 -12.17 -20.29 -19.45
N LYS A 170 -12.22 -20.23 -18.11
CA LYS A 170 -13.46 -20.16 -17.32
C LYS A 170 -13.69 -18.79 -16.70
N LYS A 171 -12.87 -17.80 -17.05
CA LYS A 171 -13.01 -16.43 -16.56
C LYS A 171 -14.29 -15.82 -17.12
N THR A 172 -15.20 -15.46 -16.23
CA THR A 172 -16.36 -14.65 -16.54
C THR A 172 -16.22 -13.27 -15.91
N ASN A 173 -16.96 -12.29 -16.42
CA ASN A 173 -17.01 -10.95 -15.86
C ASN A 173 -18.46 -10.62 -15.50
N SER A 174 -18.67 -10.00 -14.34
CA SER A 174 -19.93 -9.28 -14.09
C SER A 174 -20.00 -8.05 -15.00
N LYS A 175 -21.16 -7.79 -15.60
CA LYS A 175 -21.28 -6.82 -16.70
C LYS A 175 -22.50 -5.92 -16.61
N ASN A 176 -22.35 -4.66 -16.98
CA ASN A 176 -23.46 -3.70 -17.03
C ASN A 176 -24.17 -3.60 -15.68
N ILE A 177 -23.43 -3.10 -14.68
CA ILE A 177 -23.93 -2.96 -13.31
C ILE A 177 -23.86 -1.50 -12.89
N SER A 178 -24.99 -0.98 -12.39
CA SER A 178 -25.14 0.41 -11.98
C SER A 178 -25.50 0.52 -10.50
N ILE A 179 -24.80 1.37 -9.75
CA ILE A 179 -25.17 1.78 -8.38
C ILE A 179 -25.40 3.29 -8.39
N VAL A 180 -26.64 3.71 -8.16
CA VAL A 180 -27.08 5.09 -8.46
C VAL A 180 -27.76 5.74 -7.26
N ASN A 181 -27.38 6.98 -6.95
CA ASN A 181 -28.03 7.86 -5.97
C ASN A 181 -28.29 7.17 -4.62
N LEU A 182 -27.22 6.73 -3.97
CA LEU A 182 -27.30 5.96 -2.74
C LEU A 182 -26.24 6.42 -1.76
N LYS A 183 -26.59 6.51 -0.48
CA LYS A 183 -25.61 6.66 0.59
C LYS A 183 -25.35 5.31 1.27
N VAL A 184 -24.09 4.93 1.43
CA VAL A 184 -23.68 3.82 2.28
C VAL A 184 -22.83 4.39 3.41
N CYS A 185 -23.28 4.21 4.66
CA CYS A 185 -22.59 4.77 5.82
C CYS A 185 -23.05 4.11 7.14
N PRO A 186 -22.15 3.52 7.94
CA PRO A 186 -20.81 3.04 7.55
C PRO A 186 -20.90 1.78 6.67
N SER A 187 -19.76 1.25 6.23
CA SER A 187 -19.62 -0.14 5.77
C SER A 187 -18.66 -0.92 6.65
N GLY A 188 -18.84 -2.23 6.76
CA GLY A 188 -17.99 -3.10 7.58
C GLY A 188 -16.64 -3.46 6.93
N GLY A 189 -16.55 -3.46 5.60
CA GLY A 189 -15.31 -3.59 4.84
C GLY A 189 -15.20 -2.43 3.85
N ASP A 190 -14.80 -2.73 2.61
CA ASP A 190 -14.96 -1.80 1.49
C ASP A 190 -16.45 -1.50 1.23
N VAL A 191 -16.79 -0.26 0.88
CA VAL A 191 -18.15 0.04 0.44
C VAL A 191 -18.44 -0.66 -0.89
N VAL A 192 -17.52 -0.54 -1.86
CA VAL A 192 -17.58 -1.25 -3.14
C VAL A 192 -16.27 -1.97 -3.40
N ARG A 193 -16.33 -3.25 -3.76
CA ARG A 193 -15.21 -4.00 -4.32
C ARG A 193 -15.53 -4.43 -5.74
N ILE A 194 -14.57 -4.28 -6.65
CA ILE A 194 -14.66 -4.64 -8.07
C ILE A 194 -13.53 -5.61 -8.41
N CYS A 195 -13.85 -6.75 -9.03
CA CYS A 195 -12.86 -7.76 -9.44
C CYS A 195 -13.38 -8.66 -10.57
N GLY A 196 -13.02 -8.40 -11.83
CA GLY A 196 -13.56 -9.17 -12.96
C GLY A 196 -14.87 -8.57 -13.48
N CYS A 197 -14.81 -7.31 -13.91
CA CYS A 197 -16.02 -6.57 -14.28
C CYS A 197 -15.87 -5.75 -15.57
N GLU A 198 -16.99 -5.57 -16.26
CA GLU A 198 -17.11 -4.73 -17.46
C GLU A 198 -18.32 -3.79 -17.34
N GLN A 199 -18.21 -2.56 -17.82
CA GLN A 199 -19.35 -1.63 -17.91
C GLN A 199 -20.01 -1.37 -16.56
N ILE A 200 -19.26 -0.75 -15.65
CA ILE A 200 -19.74 -0.42 -14.30
C ILE A 200 -20.03 1.07 -14.22
N LEU A 201 -21.20 1.43 -13.70
CA LEU A 201 -21.58 2.81 -13.43
C LEU A 201 -21.79 3.02 -11.93
N LEU A 202 -21.05 3.95 -11.36
CA LEU A 202 -21.34 4.51 -10.03
C LEU A 202 -21.74 5.97 -10.25
N ASP A 203 -22.96 6.34 -9.88
CA ASP A 203 -23.47 7.70 -10.14
C ASP A 203 -24.13 8.26 -8.88
N ARG A 204 -23.60 9.37 -8.34
CA ARG A 204 -24.06 9.95 -7.06
C ARG A 204 -24.04 8.95 -5.89
N LEU A 205 -23.10 8.01 -5.92
CA LEU A 205 -22.83 7.11 -4.78
C LEU A 205 -22.03 7.85 -3.71
N GLN A 206 -22.53 7.85 -2.48
CA GLN A 206 -21.82 8.35 -1.31
C GLN A 206 -21.33 7.16 -0.49
N ALA A 207 -20.08 6.74 -0.72
CA ALA A 207 -19.37 5.73 0.03
C ALA A 207 -18.63 6.40 1.20
N ILE A 208 -19.27 6.43 2.37
CA ILE A 208 -18.81 7.19 3.54
C ILE A 208 -18.49 6.24 4.68
N ARG A 209 -17.36 6.44 5.36
CA ARG A 209 -16.92 5.61 6.49
C ARG A 209 -16.86 4.13 6.14
N GLY A 210 -16.17 3.82 5.04
CA GLY A 210 -15.76 2.45 4.73
C GLY A 210 -14.69 2.00 5.73
N TYR A 211 -14.88 0.84 6.36
CA TYR A 211 -13.93 0.36 7.39
C TYR A 211 -12.54 0.09 6.81
N ARG A 212 -12.47 -0.35 5.53
CA ARG A 212 -11.21 -0.60 4.83
C ARG A 212 -10.97 0.33 3.65
N GLN A 213 -11.98 0.57 2.80
CA GLN A 213 -11.84 1.42 1.60
C GLN A 213 -13.20 2.02 1.23
N GLY A 214 -13.21 3.14 0.52
CA GLY A 214 -14.40 3.62 -0.18
C GLY A 214 -14.70 2.70 -1.38
N ILE A 215 -13.68 2.46 -2.21
CA ILE A 215 -13.77 1.53 -3.33
C ILE A 215 -12.43 0.80 -3.55
N SER A 216 -12.50 -0.50 -3.83
CA SER A 216 -11.34 -1.31 -4.22
C SER A 216 -11.51 -1.87 -5.63
N ILE A 217 -10.47 -1.78 -6.45
CA ILE A 217 -10.38 -2.47 -7.74
C ILE A 217 -9.24 -3.49 -7.63
N THR A 218 -9.61 -4.76 -7.48
CA THR A 218 -8.68 -5.84 -7.09
C THR A 218 -8.38 -6.84 -8.22
N GLY A 219 -8.85 -6.58 -9.43
CA GLY A 219 -8.70 -7.45 -10.60
C GLY A 219 -9.11 -6.72 -11.90
N ASP A 220 -9.57 -7.46 -12.91
CA ASP A 220 -10.03 -6.86 -14.17
C ASP A 220 -11.16 -5.85 -13.92
N CYS A 221 -11.03 -4.68 -14.54
CA CYS A 221 -12.06 -3.65 -14.57
C CYS A 221 -11.95 -2.92 -15.90
N ILE A 222 -13.02 -2.99 -16.69
CA ILE A 222 -13.08 -2.39 -18.03
C ILE A 222 -14.34 -1.55 -18.12
N ASP A 223 -14.21 -0.33 -18.61
CA ASP A 223 -15.31 0.62 -18.72
C ASP A 223 -16.01 0.86 -17.37
N LEU A 224 -15.28 1.40 -16.39
CA LEU A 224 -15.85 1.91 -15.15
C LEU A 224 -16.03 3.43 -15.28
N LYS A 225 -17.25 3.91 -15.01
CA LYS A 225 -17.53 5.34 -14.84
C LYS A 225 -18.06 5.60 -13.44
N ALA A 226 -17.34 6.39 -12.65
CA ALA A 226 -17.80 6.94 -11.39
C ALA A 226 -18.03 8.46 -11.55
N VAL A 227 -19.24 8.94 -11.29
CA VAL A 227 -19.62 10.35 -11.51
C VAL A 227 -20.31 10.90 -10.28
N ASN A 228 -19.90 12.11 -9.85
CA ASN A 228 -20.48 12.79 -8.69
C ASN A 228 -20.46 11.91 -7.42
N CYS A 229 -19.45 11.05 -7.28
CA CYS A 229 -19.32 10.11 -6.16
C CYS A 229 -18.50 10.71 -5.02
N LYS A 230 -18.72 10.22 -3.80
CA LYS A 230 -17.93 10.55 -2.62
C LYS A 230 -17.34 9.27 -2.04
N PHE A 231 -16.03 9.27 -1.79
CA PHE A 231 -15.28 8.16 -1.19
C PHE A 231 -14.48 8.69 0.00
N ASN A 232 -15.20 8.90 1.11
CA ASN A 232 -14.73 9.75 2.21
C ASN A 232 -14.72 9.04 3.56
N ASP A 233 -13.93 9.59 4.48
CA ASP A 233 -13.90 9.26 5.91
C ASP A 233 -13.57 7.78 6.20
N THR A 234 -12.79 7.11 5.35
CA THR A 234 -12.44 5.70 5.57
C THR A 234 -11.44 5.55 6.70
N ALA A 235 -11.74 4.67 7.64
CA ALA A 235 -10.95 4.38 8.84
C ALA A 235 -11.34 3.01 9.41
N GLY A 236 -10.42 2.32 10.10
CA GLY A 236 -10.72 1.05 10.78
C GLY A 236 -9.67 -0.04 10.56
N SER A 237 -9.52 -0.51 9.32
CA SER A 237 -8.51 -1.50 8.95
C SER A 237 -7.79 -1.08 7.68
N ALA A 238 -6.46 -1.18 7.68
CA ALA A 238 -5.63 -0.85 6.54
C ALA A 238 -6.13 -1.55 5.23
N PRO A 239 -6.08 -0.87 4.07
CA PRO A 239 -5.34 0.38 3.84
C PRO A 239 -6.05 1.67 4.30
N MET A 240 -7.38 1.77 4.23
CA MET A 240 -8.15 3.00 4.56
C MET A 240 -7.97 4.12 3.53
N ALA A 241 -8.02 3.81 2.24
CA ALA A 241 -8.02 4.81 1.17
C ALA A 241 -9.44 5.13 0.69
N GLY A 242 -9.62 6.30 0.07
CA GLY A 242 -10.86 6.60 -0.65
C GLY A 242 -11.06 5.61 -1.80
N ILE A 243 -10.02 5.44 -2.63
CA ILE A 243 -9.92 4.39 -3.65
C ILE A 243 -8.56 3.69 -3.58
N ASP A 244 -8.56 2.37 -3.76
CA ASP A 244 -7.37 1.56 -3.93
C ASP A 244 -7.47 0.67 -5.17
N ILE A 245 -6.54 0.88 -6.10
CA ILE A 245 -6.42 0.15 -7.36
C ILE A 245 -5.24 -0.81 -7.22
N GLU A 246 -5.53 -2.03 -6.79
CA GLU A 246 -4.58 -3.07 -6.40
C GLU A 246 -4.91 -4.43 -7.07
N PRO A 247 -4.81 -4.54 -8.41
CA PRO A 247 -5.05 -5.82 -9.08
C PRO A 247 -4.16 -6.93 -8.52
N ASN A 248 -4.77 -8.06 -8.18
CA ASN A 248 -4.09 -9.18 -7.52
C ASN A 248 -3.38 -10.15 -8.47
N TYR A 249 -3.43 -9.92 -9.78
CA TYR A 249 -2.94 -10.85 -10.80
C TYR A 249 -2.18 -10.12 -11.90
N ASP A 250 -1.14 -10.77 -12.43
CA ASP A 250 -0.25 -10.19 -13.44
C ASP A 250 -0.98 -9.84 -14.75
N SER A 251 -2.04 -10.57 -15.10
CA SER A 251 -2.82 -10.35 -16.33
C SER A 251 -4.00 -9.39 -16.18
N ALA A 252 -4.16 -8.75 -15.01
CA ALA A 252 -5.33 -7.92 -14.75
C ALA A 252 -5.40 -6.70 -15.69
N ARG A 253 -6.56 -6.53 -16.32
CA ARG A 253 -6.84 -5.42 -17.25
C ARG A 253 -7.52 -4.27 -16.53
N LEU A 254 -6.92 -3.07 -16.59
CA LEU A 254 -7.48 -1.83 -16.06
C LEU A 254 -7.67 -0.85 -17.22
N GLU A 255 -8.82 -0.90 -17.88
CA GLU A 255 -9.05 -0.22 -19.16
C GLU A 255 -10.24 0.72 -19.07
N ASN A 256 -10.04 2.00 -19.39
CA ASN A 256 -11.09 3.02 -19.41
C ASN A 256 -11.83 3.16 -18.06
N LEU A 257 -11.07 3.47 -17.01
CA LEU A 257 -11.59 3.80 -15.69
C LEU A 257 -11.67 5.33 -15.56
N VAL A 258 -12.87 5.88 -15.39
CA VAL A 258 -13.11 7.32 -15.33
C VAL A 258 -13.80 7.70 -14.02
N PHE A 259 -13.21 8.63 -13.30
CA PHE A 259 -13.76 9.27 -12.12
C PHE A 259 -13.95 10.76 -12.43
N GLU A 260 -15.19 11.21 -12.49
CA GLU A 260 -15.58 12.56 -12.92
C GLU A 260 -16.38 13.25 -11.81
N ASP A 261 -15.98 14.45 -11.42
CA ASP A 261 -16.66 15.24 -10.37
C ASP A 261 -16.74 14.50 -9.02
N CYS A 262 -15.72 13.69 -8.68
CA CYS A 262 -15.70 12.88 -7.46
C CYS A 262 -14.93 13.55 -6.30
N GLU A 263 -15.25 13.13 -5.08
CA GLU A 263 -14.59 13.55 -3.84
C GLU A 263 -13.87 12.37 -3.16
N PHE A 264 -12.64 12.62 -2.68
CA PHE A 264 -11.83 11.69 -1.89
C PHE A 264 -11.25 12.41 -0.68
N VAL A 265 -12.01 12.42 0.43
CA VAL A 265 -11.77 13.35 1.54
C VAL A 265 -11.63 12.62 2.88
N ASN A 266 -10.70 13.08 3.72
CA ASN A 266 -10.50 12.65 5.11
C ASN A 266 -10.27 11.13 5.29
N ASN A 267 -9.56 10.48 4.37
CA ASN A 267 -9.23 9.06 4.50
C ASN A 267 -7.92 8.86 5.30
N GLU A 268 -7.85 7.83 6.14
CA GLU A 268 -6.69 7.53 7.01
C GLU A 268 -5.42 7.09 6.25
N LEU A 269 -5.53 6.71 4.97
CA LEU A 269 -4.39 6.57 4.07
C LEU A 269 -4.36 7.69 3.03
N SER A 270 -4.85 7.43 1.83
CA SER A 270 -4.81 8.37 0.71
C SER A 270 -6.19 8.58 0.13
N GLY A 271 -6.41 9.71 -0.53
CA GLY A 271 -7.62 9.88 -1.33
C GLY A 271 -7.63 8.88 -2.47
N VAL A 272 -6.54 8.84 -3.24
CA VAL A 272 -6.34 7.94 -4.38
C VAL A 272 -5.06 7.13 -4.22
N CYS A 273 -5.19 5.80 -4.14
CA CYS A 273 -4.08 4.86 -4.17
C CYS A 273 -4.07 4.07 -5.50
N VAL A 274 -2.94 4.12 -6.21
CA VAL A 274 -2.69 3.30 -7.40
C VAL A 274 -1.49 2.40 -7.13
N SER A 275 -1.76 1.12 -6.94
CA SER A 275 -0.77 0.06 -6.73
C SER A 275 -0.99 -1.04 -7.77
N ASN A 276 -0.88 -0.67 -9.05
CA ASN A 276 -1.05 -1.59 -10.15
C ASN A 276 0.10 -2.62 -10.18
N ASN A 277 -0.18 -3.77 -9.58
CA ASN A 277 0.72 -4.92 -9.51
C ASN A 277 0.64 -5.82 -10.74
N SER A 278 -0.11 -5.46 -11.78
CA SER A 278 -0.19 -6.24 -13.01
C SER A 278 0.96 -5.91 -13.98
N ASN A 279 1.16 -6.78 -14.96
CA ASN A 279 2.10 -6.61 -16.06
C ASN A 279 1.51 -5.72 -17.17
N MET A 280 0.24 -5.32 -17.03
CA MET A 280 -0.50 -4.52 -18.01
C MET A 280 -0.48 -3.03 -17.61
N ALA A 281 -0.33 -2.16 -18.62
CA ALA A 281 -0.49 -0.73 -18.46
C ALA A 281 -1.96 -0.39 -18.25
N ALA A 282 -2.25 0.53 -17.33
CA ALA A 282 -3.62 0.93 -17.00
C ALA A 282 -4.05 2.18 -17.78
N SER A 283 -5.36 2.34 -18.00
CA SER A 283 -5.99 3.56 -18.52
C SER A 283 -6.99 4.11 -17.52
N ILE A 284 -6.57 5.12 -16.74
CA ILE A 284 -7.32 5.68 -15.61
C ILE A 284 -7.35 7.21 -15.74
N THR A 285 -8.51 7.81 -15.52
CA THR A 285 -8.69 9.28 -15.57
C THR A 285 -9.49 9.76 -14.36
N PHE A 286 -8.92 10.69 -13.62
CA PHE A 286 -9.59 11.48 -12.60
C PHE A 286 -9.78 12.89 -13.15
N GLN A 287 -11.00 13.35 -13.27
CA GLN A 287 -11.35 14.63 -13.87
C GLN A 287 -12.22 15.46 -12.95
N ASN A 288 -11.81 16.70 -12.72
CA ASN A 288 -12.52 17.65 -11.86
C ASN A 288 -12.80 17.11 -10.44
N CYS A 289 -11.88 16.30 -9.91
CA CYS A 289 -12.04 15.70 -8.58
C CYS A 289 -11.49 16.60 -7.47
N LEU A 290 -12.11 16.53 -6.29
CA LEU A 290 -11.58 17.06 -5.04
C LEU A 290 -10.91 15.94 -4.24
N ILE A 291 -9.65 16.14 -3.88
CA ILE A 291 -8.86 15.24 -3.04
C ILE A 291 -8.38 16.07 -1.86
N GLU A 292 -8.85 15.79 -0.64
CA GLU A 292 -8.67 16.70 0.49
C GLU A 292 -8.36 15.99 1.81
N ALA A 293 -7.40 16.54 2.56
CA ALA A 293 -7.15 16.24 3.97
C ALA A 293 -6.97 14.74 4.30
N ASN A 294 -6.41 13.96 3.36
CA ASN A 294 -6.08 12.55 3.59
C ASN A 294 -4.77 12.41 4.37
N ALA A 295 -4.72 11.51 5.35
CA ALA A 295 -3.67 11.49 6.37
C ALA A 295 -2.26 11.15 5.83
N ASN A 296 -2.18 10.32 4.78
CA ASN A 296 -0.93 9.85 4.19
C ASN A 296 -0.70 10.30 2.73
N GLY A 297 -1.37 11.38 2.30
CA GLY A 297 -1.19 12.03 1.00
C GLY A 297 -2.45 12.01 0.13
N GLY A 298 -2.53 12.88 -0.87
CA GLY A 298 -3.70 12.96 -1.75
C GLY A 298 -3.72 11.81 -2.77
N ILE A 299 -2.68 11.75 -3.58
CA ILE A 299 -2.47 10.76 -4.63
C ILE A 299 -1.20 9.99 -4.32
N MET A 300 -1.33 8.68 -4.09
CA MET A 300 -0.22 7.77 -3.88
C MET A 300 -0.16 6.75 -5.01
N MET A 301 0.84 6.88 -5.88
CA MET A 301 1.15 5.91 -6.93
C MET A 301 2.30 5.03 -6.43
N GLY A 302 1.92 3.94 -5.76
CA GLY A 302 2.84 2.92 -5.27
C GLY A 302 3.49 2.19 -6.44
N HIS A 303 2.70 1.75 -7.41
CA HIS A 303 3.13 1.06 -8.63
C HIS A 303 2.22 1.44 -9.80
N THR A 304 2.77 1.81 -10.96
CA THR A 304 1.95 2.10 -12.16
C THR A 304 1.72 0.89 -13.05
N SER A 305 2.66 -0.07 -13.04
CA SER A 305 2.60 -1.43 -13.60
C SER A 305 3.95 -2.13 -13.33
N ARG A 306 4.09 -3.42 -13.66
CA ARG A 306 5.36 -4.18 -13.59
C ARG A 306 6.23 -4.12 -14.85
N ASP A 307 5.79 -3.42 -15.90
CA ASP A 307 6.54 -3.16 -17.15
C ASP A 307 6.95 -4.40 -17.97
N GLU A 308 5.98 -5.18 -18.46
CA GLU A 308 6.21 -6.26 -19.44
C GLU A 308 5.33 -6.14 -20.69
N THR A 309 4.50 -5.11 -20.81
CA THR A 309 3.56 -4.95 -21.95
C THR A 309 4.02 -3.89 -22.93
N ASP A 310 3.77 -4.12 -24.22
CA ASP A 310 3.93 -3.11 -25.28
C ASP A 310 2.72 -2.16 -25.39
N ARG A 311 1.60 -2.47 -24.72
CA ARG A 311 0.39 -1.66 -24.80
C ARG A 311 0.58 -0.33 -24.07
N PRO A 312 0.32 0.83 -24.70
CA PRO A 312 0.38 2.11 -24.02
C PRO A 312 -0.74 2.24 -22.99
N GLY A 313 -0.42 2.87 -21.86
CA GLY A 313 -1.38 3.22 -20.81
C GLY A 313 -1.26 4.69 -20.41
N LYS A 314 -2.19 5.14 -19.58
CA LYS A 314 -2.23 6.49 -19.04
C LYS A 314 -2.92 6.52 -17.68
N ILE A 315 -2.35 7.27 -16.74
CA ILE A 315 -2.96 7.60 -15.46
C ILE A 315 -2.99 9.12 -15.39
N GLU A 316 -4.18 9.70 -15.48
CA GLU A 316 -4.37 11.14 -15.68
C GLU A 316 -5.17 11.76 -14.53
N PHE A 317 -4.70 12.91 -14.05
CA PHE A 317 -5.44 13.80 -13.16
C PHE A 317 -5.60 15.14 -13.87
N ILE A 318 -6.84 15.51 -14.15
CA ILE A 318 -7.18 16.66 -15.00
C ILE A 318 -8.10 17.59 -14.22
N LYS A 319 -7.68 18.85 -14.05
CA LYS A 319 -8.46 19.87 -13.31
C LYS A 319 -8.80 19.46 -11.88
N CYS A 320 -7.96 18.63 -11.26
CA CYS A 320 -8.18 18.19 -9.88
C CYS A 320 -7.70 19.24 -8.88
N ARG A 321 -8.40 19.33 -7.74
CA ARG A 321 -7.99 20.13 -6.58
C ARG A 321 -7.49 19.20 -5.48
N ILE A 322 -6.23 19.33 -5.10
CA ILE A 322 -5.57 18.45 -4.13
C ILE A 322 -5.10 19.30 -2.96
N VAL A 323 -5.80 19.26 -1.83
CA VAL A 323 -5.69 20.32 -0.81
C VAL A 323 -5.56 19.76 0.62
N GLY A 324 -4.86 20.48 1.49
CA GLY A 324 -4.90 20.21 2.94
C GLY A 324 -4.06 19.00 3.41
N HIS A 325 -3.07 18.55 2.64
CA HIS A 325 -2.25 17.39 2.99
C HIS A 325 -0.98 17.81 3.75
N LYS A 326 -0.67 17.13 4.87
CA LYS A 326 0.53 17.42 5.70
C LYS A 326 1.81 16.79 5.13
N VAL A 327 1.67 15.75 4.34
CA VAL A 327 2.73 15.03 3.60
C VAL A 327 2.59 15.33 2.10
N PRO A 328 3.50 14.88 1.20
CA PRO A 328 3.38 15.18 -0.22
C PRO A 328 1.98 14.89 -0.77
N ALA A 329 1.43 15.86 -1.49
CA ALA A 329 0.10 15.77 -2.07
C ALA A 329 0.05 14.71 -3.19
N VAL A 330 1.14 14.58 -3.96
CA VAL A 330 1.30 13.56 -5.01
C VAL A 330 2.64 12.85 -4.83
N THR A 331 2.59 11.52 -4.71
CA THR A 331 3.79 10.66 -4.66
C THR A 331 3.75 9.64 -5.78
N LEU A 332 4.82 9.58 -6.59
CA LEU A 332 5.13 8.45 -7.47
C LEU A 332 6.35 7.73 -6.91
N ALA A 333 6.18 6.48 -6.45
CA ALA A 333 7.23 5.74 -5.74
C ALA A 333 7.90 4.64 -6.60
N TYR A 334 7.15 4.04 -7.52
CA TYR A 334 7.66 2.99 -8.41
C TYR A 334 6.99 3.07 -9.78
N HIS A 335 7.80 3.44 -10.77
CA HIS A 335 7.37 3.59 -12.16
C HIS A 335 8.41 2.93 -13.08
N PRO A 336 8.36 1.60 -13.24
CA PRO A 336 9.25 0.91 -14.15
C PRO A 336 8.77 1.01 -15.60
N SER A 337 7.52 1.44 -15.81
CA SER A 337 6.86 1.39 -17.12
C SER A 337 7.44 2.37 -18.12
N THR A 338 7.77 1.89 -19.31
CA THR A 338 8.13 2.78 -20.44
C THR A 338 6.92 3.21 -21.28
N LYS A 339 5.75 2.58 -21.04
CA LYS A 339 4.55 2.69 -21.87
C LYS A 339 3.38 3.39 -21.18
N THR A 340 3.46 3.61 -19.87
CA THR A 340 2.39 4.24 -19.10
C THR A 340 2.72 5.71 -18.89
N ARG A 341 1.87 6.61 -19.39
CA ARG A 341 2.00 8.04 -19.11
C ARG A 341 1.38 8.37 -17.75
N VAL A 342 2.02 9.23 -16.97
CA VAL A 342 1.48 9.77 -15.72
C VAL A 342 1.35 11.28 -15.90
N VAL A 343 0.11 11.76 -15.85
CA VAL A 343 -0.25 13.13 -16.26
C VAL A 343 -0.92 13.88 -15.12
N LEU A 344 -0.38 15.05 -14.77
CA LEU A 344 -1.06 16.09 -14.01
C LEU A 344 -1.33 17.26 -14.95
N ARG A 345 -2.60 17.58 -15.20
CA ARG A 345 -3.00 18.64 -16.13
C ARG A 345 -3.97 19.62 -15.48
N ASP A 346 -3.64 20.90 -15.53
CA ASP A 346 -4.48 22.00 -15.03
C ASP A 346 -4.92 21.81 -13.57
N CYS A 347 -4.09 21.14 -12.76
CA CYS A 347 -4.39 20.84 -11.37
C CYS A 347 -3.99 22.00 -10.44
N LEU A 348 -4.70 22.10 -9.32
CA LEU A 348 -4.34 22.95 -8.20
C LEU A 348 -3.93 22.07 -7.01
N ILE A 349 -2.74 22.27 -6.48
CA ILE A 349 -2.33 21.70 -5.20
C ILE A 349 -2.27 22.82 -4.16
N ASP A 350 -3.00 22.67 -3.06
CA ASP A 350 -2.81 23.51 -1.87
C ASP A 350 -1.91 22.77 -0.88
N ASN A 351 -0.66 23.20 -0.84
CA ASN A 351 0.42 22.69 0.00
C ASN A 351 0.71 23.61 1.20
N SER A 352 -0.18 24.55 1.52
CA SER A 352 0.01 25.54 2.60
C SER A 352 0.17 24.90 3.99
N VAL A 353 -0.48 23.75 4.23
CA VAL A 353 -0.33 22.97 5.47
C VAL A 353 0.73 21.87 5.37
N GLY A 354 1.38 21.74 4.20
CA GLY A 354 2.33 20.68 3.89
C GLY A 354 3.69 20.90 4.56
N SER A 355 4.38 19.79 4.87
CA SER A 355 5.76 19.80 5.38
C SER A 355 6.80 19.34 4.34
N HIS A 356 6.36 18.96 3.13
CA HIS A 356 7.20 18.43 2.05
C HIS A 356 6.85 19.10 0.71
N ASN A 357 7.64 18.84 -0.33
CA ASN A 357 7.32 19.23 -1.71
C ASN A 357 5.94 18.68 -2.11
N ALA A 358 5.18 19.46 -2.88
CA ALA A 358 3.82 19.11 -3.30
C ALA A 358 3.78 17.82 -4.15
N VAL A 359 4.71 17.69 -5.10
CA VAL A 359 4.85 16.53 -5.98
C VAL A 359 6.24 15.91 -5.79
N THR A 360 6.27 14.63 -5.45
CA THR A 360 7.51 13.86 -5.29
C THR A 360 7.53 12.69 -6.24
N LEU A 361 8.56 12.62 -7.07
CA LEU A 361 8.77 11.57 -8.07
C LEU A 361 9.99 10.74 -7.68
N SER A 362 9.88 9.42 -7.72
CA SER A 362 11.00 8.48 -7.59
C SER A 362 10.63 7.14 -8.22
N SER A 363 11.63 6.28 -8.38
CA SER A 363 11.41 4.88 -8.73
C SER A 363 12.49 4.02 -8.06
N ASP A 364 12.11 3.01 -7.28
CA ASP A 364 13.05 2.12 -6.59
C ASP A 364 13.67 1.06 -7.53
N THR A 365 14.15 1.50 -8.70
CA THR A 365 14.75 0.68 -9.76
C THR A 365 15.77 1.49 -10.57
N PRO A 366 16.82 0.88 -11.15
CA PRO A 366 17.76 1.57 -12.05
C PRO A 366 17.17 1.98 -13.40
N LYS A 367 15.96 1.50 -13.73
CA LYS A 367 15.25 1.92 -14.94
C LYS A 367 14.90 3.41 -14.87
N ASP A 368 15.09 4.10 -15.99
CA ASP A 368 14.61 5.48 -16.15
C ASP A 368 13.09 5.54 -16.20
N LEU A 369 12.55 6.69 -15.83
CA LEU A 369 11.12 6.97 -15.85
C LEU A 369 10.77 7.70 -17.15
N TYR A 370 9.70 7.25 -17.80
CA TYR A 370 9.21 7.80 -19.06
C TYR A 370 7.79 8.33 -18.88
N GLY A 371 7.30 9.13 -19.82
CA GLY A 371 5.87 9.49 -19.86
C GLY A 371 5.38 10.35 -18.70
N ILE A 372 6.27 11.05 -18.00
CA ILE A 372 5.90 12.00 -16.94
C ILE A 372 5.50 13.34 -17.55
N GLU A 373 4.28 13.79 -17.29
CA GLU A 373 3.74 15.05 -17.78
C GLU A 373 3.10 15.87 -16.65
N ILE A 374 3.57 17.10 -16.47
CA ILE A 374 3.05 18.07 -15.51
C ILE A 374 2.84 19.37 -16.27
N VAL A 375 1.58 19.70 -16.55
CA VAL A 375 1.21 20.84 -17.41
C VAL A 375 0.14 21.68 -16.71
N GLY A 376 0.35 22.99 -16.61
CA GLY A 376 -0.64 23.89 -16.01
C GLY A 376 -0.85 23.69 -14.51
N LEU A 377 0.16 23.19 -13.79
CA LEU A 377 0.08 22.94 -12.36
C LEU A 377 0.23 24.26 -11.57
N THR A 378 -0.74 24.58 -10.73
CA THR A 378 -0.60 25.63 -9.72
C THR A 378 -0.38 25.01 -8.34
N VAL A 379 0.66 25.42 -7.63
CA VAL A 379 0.90 25.02 -6.23
C VAL A 379 0.78 26.23 -5.32
N VAL A 380 -0.14 26.22 -4.37
CA VAL A 380 -0.18 27.18 -3.26
C VAL A 380 0.74 26.66 -2.17
N GLU A 381 1.71 27.45 -1.77
CA GLU A 381 2.79 27.07 -0.87
C GLU A 381 2.77 27.95 0.39
N ASN A 382 3.27 27.41 1.50
CA ASN A 382 3.50 28.22 2.69
C ASN A 382 4.81 29.02 2.60
N ASP A 383 5.19 29.68 3.69
CA ASP A 383 6.41 30.48 3.77
C ASP A 383 7.71 29.66 3.74
N ILE A 384 7.61 28.32 3.66
CA ILE A 384 8.78 27.45 3.48
C ILE A 384 9.18 27.50 2.01
N ALA A 385 10.35 28.08 1.73
CA ALA A 385 10.93 28.08 0.40
C ALA A 385 11.29 26.65 -0.04
N ARG A 386 10.46 26.05 -0.89
CA ARG A 386 10.69 24.74 -1.51
C ARG A 386 10.21 24.71 -2.96
N ASP A 387 10.77 23.77 -3.72
CA ASP A 387 10.32 23.51 -5.08
C ASP A 387 8.98 22.75 -5.07
N PRO A 388 8.02 23.07 -5.97
CA PRO A 388 6.73 22.39 -6.01
C PRO A 388 6.85 20.92 -6.45
N VAL A 389 7.84 20.62 -7.30
CA VAL A 389 8.08 19.30 -7.90
C VAL A 389 9.52 18.91 -7.65
N VAL A 390 9.73 17.71 -7.11
CA VAL A 390 11.06 17.14 -6.91
C VAL A 390 11.16 15.73 -7.49
N PHE A 391 12.29 15.42 -8.12
CA PHE A 391 12.65 14.08 -8.54
C PHE A 391 13.80 13.56 -7.68
N ASN A 392 13.52 12.50 -6.92
CA ASN A 392 14.48 11.82 -6.07
C ASN A 392 15.06 10.62 -6.83
N SER A 393 16.08 10.88 -7.65
CA SER A 393 16.79 9.84 -8.40
C SER A 393 17.30 8.73 -7.46
N ARG A 394 17.21 7.48 -7.91
CA ARG A 394 17.81 6.30 -7.25
C ARG A 394 18.55 5.48 -8.29
N TYR A 395 19.67 4.88 -7.91
CA TYR A 395 20.46 4.05 -8.81
C TYR A 395 20.91 4.79 -10.09
N GLY A 396 21.02 6.12 -10.02
CA GLY A 396 21.29 6.97 -11.18
C GLY A 396 20.17 7.03 -12.22
N ASN A 397 18.94 6.61 -11.89
CA ASN A 397 17.80 6.74 -12.79
C ASN A 397 17.43 8.20 -13.04
N SER A 398 16.72 8.44 -14.14
CA SER A 398 16.42 9.78 -14.64
C SER A 398 14.99 9.88 -15.13
N LEU A 399 14.55 11.11 -15.37
CA LEU A 399 13.34 11.38 -16.14
C LEU A 399 13.74 11.55 -17.60
N VAL A 400 13.24 10.69 -18.49
CA VAL A 400 13.54 10.75 -19.92
C VAL A 400 12.40 11.48 -20.65
N ASN A 401 12.77 12.58 -21.31
CA ASN A 401 11.87 13.45 -22.06
C ASN A 401 10.58 13.84 -21.28
N PRO A 402 10.67 14.24 -19.99
CA PRO A 402 9.49 14.68 -19.26
C PRO A 402 8.92 15.97 -19.87
N ILE A 403 7.60 16.12 -19.82
CA ILE A 403 6.93 17.37 -20.20
C ILE A 403 6.56 18.12 -18.93
N VAL A 404 7.31 19.17 -18.61
CA VAL A 404 6.99 20.06 -17.48
C VAL A 404 6.82 21.48 -18.02
N LYS A 405 5.59 22.00 -17.95
CA LYS A 405 5.22 23.29 -18.56
C LYS A 405 4.19 24.01 -17.71
N ASP A 406 4.24 25.33 -17.73
CA ASP A 406 3.24 26.20 -17.11
C ASP A 406 2.98 25.87 -15.63
N VAL A 407 4.06 25.59 -14.90
CA VAL A 407 4.01 25.32 -13.45
C VAL A 407 4.23 26.64 -12.70
N ALA A 408 3.27 27.00 -11.85
CA ALA A 408 3.29 28.21 -11.06
C ALA A 408 3.23 27.90 -9.56
N VAL A 409 3.95 28.68 -8.77
CA VAL A 409 3.91 28.63 -7.30
C VAL A 409 3.30 29.93 -6.79
N LYS A 410 2.25 29.82 -5.99
CA LYS A 410 1.66 30.94 -5.24
C LYS A 410 2.18 30.88 -3.81
N THR A 411 2.84 31.93 -3.34
CA THR A 411 3.33 32.04 -1.97
C THR A 411 2.17 32.30 -0.99
N ALA A 412 2.44 32.20 0.32
CA ALA A 412 1.45 32.54 1.34
C ALA A 412 1.01 34.02 1.29
N THR A 413 1.85 34.91 0.74
CA THR A 413 1.54 36.33 0.51
C THR A 413 0.69 36.58 -0.75
N GLY A 414 0.39 35.54 -1.53
CA GLY A 414 -0.40 35.61 -2.76
C GLY A 414 0.43 35.96 -4.01
N GLU A 415 1.74 36.14 -3.89
CA GLU A 415 2.64 36.36 -5.03
C GLU A 415 2.73 35.08 -5.87
N THR A 416 2.63 35.22 -7.19
CA THR A 416 2.80 34.10 -8.11
C THR A 416 4.17 34.17 -8.76
N ARG A 417 4.98 33.12 -8.57
CA ARG A 417 6.28 32.95 -9.24
C ARG A 417 6.25 31.73 -10.18
N PRO A 418 6.91 31.80 -11.34
CA PRO A 418 7.07 30.62 -12.17
C PRO A 418 8.02 29.60 -11.52
N PHE A 419 7.81 28.32 -11.80
CA PHE A 419 8.78 27.26 -11.52
C PHE A 419 9.76 27.12 -12.69
N ASP A 420 11.06 26.99 -12.40
CA ASP A 420 12.09 26.77 -13.43
C ASP A 420 12.06 25.32 -13.94
N ALA A 421 11.06 25.04 -14.77
CA ALA A 421 10.88 23.73 -15.39
C ALA A 421 12.10 23.33 -16.24
N ALA A 422 12.76 24.28 -16.89
CA ALA A 422 13.93 23.98 -17.71
C ALA A 422 15.10 23.48 -16.86
N LYS A 423 15.35 24.10 -15.70
CA LYS A 423 16.34 23.61 -14.73
C LYS A 423 15.94 22.26 -14.16
N PHE A 424 14.69 22.07 -13.75
CA PHE A 424 14.21 20.79 -13.24
C PHE A 424 14.44 19.64 -14.24
N ILE A 425 14.14 19.86 -15.53
CA ILE A 425 14.36 18.86 -16.59
C ILE A 425 15.86 18.56 -16.76
N ARG A 426 16.72 19.59 -16.78
CA ARG A 426 18.18 19.39 -16.87
C ARG A 426 18.73 18.62 -15.68
N ASP A 427 18.30 18.95 -14.47
CA ASP A 427 18.77 18.31 -13.23
C ASP A 427 18.24 16.88 -13.07
N SER A 428 17.12 16.55 -13.73
CA SER A 428 16.52 15.22 -13.73
C SER A 428 17.03 14.32 -14.86
N ALA A 429 17.92 14.82 -15.72
CA ALA A 429 18.45 14.10 -16.87
C ALA A 429 19.40 12.95 -16.45
N PRO A 430 19.65 11.96 -17.34
CA PRO A 430 20.59 10.89 -17.06
C PRO A 430 21.95 11.41 -16.59
N ASN A 431 22.43 10.91 -15.45
CA ASN A 431 23.80 11.15 -14.98
C ASN A 431 24.71 10.00 -15.47
N PRO A 432 25.64 10.24 -16.42
CA PRO A 432 26.48 9.18 -16.97
C PRO A 432 27.36 8.49 -15.94
N GLU A 433 27.85 9.20 -14.92
CA GLU A 433 28.68 8.62 -13.86
C GLU A 433 27.87 7.65 -13.00
N ALA A 434 26.66 8.05 -12.59
CA ALA A 434 25.76 7.19 -11.82
C ALA A 434 25.27 5.98 -12.63
N LYS A 435 25.04 6.14 -13.94
CA LYS A 435 24.69 5.04 -14.86
C LYS A 435 25.87 4.09 -15.13
N ALA A 436 27.10 4.58 -15.07
CA ALA A 436 28.30 3.78 -15.22
C ALA A 436 28.69 3.01 -13.94
N PHE A 437 27.95 3.21 -12.83
CA PHE A 437 28.20 2.52 -11.57
C PHE A 437 28.07 1.00 -11.76
N LYS A 438 29.16 0.29 -11.47
CA LYS A 438 29.23 -1.17 -11.55
C LYS A 438 29.60 -1.74 -10.20
N LEU A 439 29.16 -2.97 -9.95
CA LEU A 439 29.56 -3.75 -8.78
C LEU A 439 30.68 -4.71 -9.19
N LYS A 440 31.72 -4.81 -8.36
CA LYS A 440 32.73 -5.86 -8.51
C LYS A 440 32.18 -7.19 -8.01
N LEU A 441 32.00 -8.17 -8.89
CA LEU A 441 31.62 -9.53 -8.50
C LEU A 441 32.65 -10.15 -7.56
N MET A 442 32.18 -10.79 -6.48
CA MET A 442 33.00 -11.50 -5.51
C MET A 442 33.10 -13.00 -5.86
N ASP A 443 34.33 -13.53 -5.95
CA ASP A 443 34.56 -14.97 -5.80
C ASP A 443 34.70 -15.29 -4.31
N LYS A 444 33.75 -16.05 -3.76
CA LYS A 444 33.72 -16.39 -2.34
C LYS A 444 34.94 -17.19 -1.88
N ARG A 445 35.75 -17.76 -2.78
CA ARG A 445 36.94 -18.55 -2.41
C ARG A 445 38.20 -17.70 -2.26
N THR A 446 38.22 -16.52 -2.87
CA THR A 446 39.44 -15.70 -2.97
C THR A 446 39.61 -14.75 -1.80
N PHE A 447 38.65 -14.63 -0.89
CA PHE A 447 38.68 -13.63 0.19
C PHE A 447 39.17 -14.19 1.53
N THR A 448 39.83 -13.33 2.32
CA THR A 448 40.41 -13.62 3.64
C THR A 448 40.29 -12.41 4.58
N ALA A 449 40.56 -12.62 5.87
CA ALA A 449 40.68 -11.57 6.87
C ALA A 449 41.82 -10.57 6.57
N VAL A 450 41.60 -9.28 6.83
CA VAL A 450 42.65 -8.23 6.83
C VAL A 450 43.53 -8.35 8.09
N ALA A 451 42.92 -8.52 9.26
CA ALA A 451 43.63 -8.61 10.53
C ALA A 451 43.84 -10.07 10.95
N LYS A 452 44.75 -10.30 11.91
CA LYS A 452 44.92 -11.62 12.54
C LYS A 452 43.88 -11.89 13.64
N LYS A 453 43.35 -10.84 14.26
CA LYS A 453 42.40 -10.91 15.37
C LYS A 453 41.29 -9.90 15.14
N GLY A 454 40.05 -10.35 15.28
CA GLY A 454 38.88 -9.50 15.16
C GLY A 454 38.42 -8.96 16.52
N GLN A 455 37.35 -8.18 16.47
CA GLN A 455 36.69 -7.55 17.60
C GLN A 455 35.21 -7.89 17.55
N TRP A 456 34.61 -8.17 18.71
CA TRP A 456 33.16 -8.36 18.81
C TRP A 456 32.44 -7.05 18.43
N ALA A 457 31.72 -7.06 17.30
CA ALA A 457 31.10 -5.85 16.74
C ALA A 457 29.80 -6.18 15.97
N GLY A 458 28.95 -5.17 15.76
CA GLY A 458 27.73 -5.25 14.95
C GLY A 458 26.41 -5.12 15.72
N ALA A 459 26.45 -5.08 17.06
CA ALA A 459 25.25 -5.06 17.92
C ALA A 459 24.33 -3.86 17.69
N GLY A 460 24.88 -2.73 17.23
CA GLY A 460 24.16 -1.48 16.99
C GLY A 460 23.70 -1.25 15.56
N ILE A 461 24.06 -2.12 14.60
CA ILE A 461 23.76 -1.92 13.18
C ILE A 461 22.68 -2.89 12.74
N ARG A 462 21.56 -2.33 12.27
CA ARG A 462 20.34 -3.06 11.93
C ARG A 462 20.21 -3.20 10.42
N PHE A 463 20.16 -4.43 9.94
CA PHE A 463 19.97 -4.77 8.54
C PHE A 463 18.52 -5.18 8.27
N ARG A 464 17.97 -4.78 7.12
CA ARG A 464 16.58 -5.06 6.70
C ARG A 464 16.56 -5.80 5.36
N ASN A 465 15.43 -6.43 5.03
CA ASN A 465 15.26 -7.29 3.85
C ASN A 465 16.20 -8.51 3.89
N THR A 466 16.40 -9.18 2.76
CA THR A 466 17.38 -10.25 2.64
C THR A 466 18.79 -9.66 2.68
N THR A 467 19.64 -10.16 3.58
CA THR A 467 21.03 -9.72 3.72
C THR A 467 21.96 -10.93 3.77
N ASP A 468 22.95 -10.96 2.89
CA ASP A 468 24.00 -11.97 2.91
C ASP A 468 25.12 -11.55 3.87
N TYR A 469 25.44 -12.42 4.82
CA TYR A 469 26.53 -12.26 5.77
C TYR A 469 27.58 -13.36 5.56
N TYR A 470 28.85 -12.98 5.49
CA TYR A 470 29.98 -13.87 5.24
C TYR A 470 30.91 -13.94 6.45
N VAL A 471 31.45 -15.12 6.73
CA VAL A 471 32.50 -15.34 7.74
C VAL A 471 33.60 -16.21 7.15
N ASN A 472 34.83 -15.71 7.16
CA ASN A 472 36.04 -16.44 6.82
C ASN A 472 36.44 -17.35 7.98
N ALA A 473 36.65 -18.63 7.70
CA ALA A 473 37.02 -19.62 8.69
C ALA A 473 38.04 -20.61 8.12
N ARG A 474 38.78 -21.26 9.01
CA ARG A 474 39.65 -22.40 8.74
C ARG A 474 39.07 -23.67 9.35
N VAL A 475 39.43 -24.82 8.80
CA VAL A 475 39.07 -26.12 9.38
C VAL A 475 39.42 -26.17 10.86
N GLY A 476 38.43 -26.52 11.69
CA GLY A 476 38.58 -26.60 13.15
C GLY A 476 38.21 -25.31 13.89
N ASP A 477 38.02 -24.18 13.20
CA ASP A 477 37.55 -22.96 13.84
C ASP A 477 36.16 -23.16 14.47
N ARG A 478 36.00 -22.61 15.67
CA ARG A 478 34.72 -22.47 16.37
C ARG A 478 34.41 -21.00 16.52
N ILE A 479 33.50 -20.49 15.70
CA ILE A 479 33.22 -19.05 15.62
C ILE A 479 31.83 -18.76 16.18
N PRO A 480 31.73 -18.11 17.35
CA PRO A 480 30.45 -17.63 17.87
C PRO A 480 29.90 -16.49 17.01
N ILE A 481 28.61 -16.56 16.71
CA ILE A 481 27.84 -15.57 15.95
C ILE A 481 26.52 -15.39 16.68
N LYS A 482 26.17 -14.14 16.96
CA LYS A 482 24.88 -13.81 17.55
C LYS A 482 24.02 -13.08 16.55
N PHE A 483 22.81 -13.59 16.32
CA PHE A 483 21.78 -12.93 15.54
C PHE A 483 20.70 -12.40 16.47
N THR A 484 20.27 -11.15 16.32
CA THR A 484 19.15 -10.61 17.12
C THR A 484 18.08 -10.02 16.22
N ASN A 485 16.84 -10.47 16.38
CA ASN A 485 15.69 -9.90 15.70
C ASN A 485 15.26 -8.61 16.40
N ARG A 486 15.37 -7.48 15.70
CA ARG A 486 14.91 -6.16 16.15
C ARG A 486 13.66 -5.79 15.35
N ILE A 487 12.56 -5.57 16.05
CA ILE A 487 11.27 -5.35 15.41
C ILE A 487 11.16 -3.96 14.75
N VAL A 488 10.41 -3.91 13.66
CA VAL A 488 9.94 -2.69 13.00
C VAL A 488 8.41 -2.66 13.05
N HIS A 489 7.79 -3.78 12.67
CA HIS A 489 6.34 -3.91 12.58
C HIS A 489 5.83 -5.01 13.52
N ALA A 490 4.75 -4.78 14.26
CA ALA A 490 4.24 -5.76 15.22
C ALA A 490 3.43 -6.92 14.60
N PHE A 491 3.06 -6.82 13.32
CA PHE A 491 2.16 -7.76 12.64
C PHE A 491 2.85 -8.93 11.91
N ASP A 492 4.18 -8.92 11.77
CA ASP A 492 4.96 -10.08 11.29
C ASP A 492 5.74 -10.68 12.47
N ASP A 493 5.08 -11.57 13.20
CA ASP A 493 5.58 -12.27 14.39
C ASP A 493 6.28 -13.61 14.06
N LYS A 494 6.40 -13.93 12.76
CA LYS A 494 7.01 -15.19 12.32
C LYS A 494 8.52 -15.15 12.54
N PRO A 495 9.13 -16.27 12.96
CA PRO A 495 10.58 -16.39 13.00
C PRO A 495 11.23 -15.96 11.67
N LEU A 496 12.39 -15.32 11.77
CA LEU A 496 13.23 -15.05 10.61
C LEU A 496 13.99 -16.32 10.24
N GLU A 497 14.23 -16.53 8.95
CA GLU A 497 15.01 -17.66 8.47
C GLU A 497 16.43 -17.21 8.16
N ILE A 498 17.41 -18.03 8.55
CA ILE A 498 18.82 -17.86 8.20
C ILE A 498 19.27 -19.14 7.48
N ILE A 499 19.68 -19.00 6.21
CA ILE A 499 20.14 -20.13 5.40
C ILE A 499 21.67 -20.13 5.37
N VAL A 500 22.27 -21.21 5.88
CA VAL A 500 23.72 -21.37 5.98
C VAL A 500 24.24 -22.15 4.78
N SER A 501 25.34 -21.69 4.20
CA SER A 501 26.09 -22.38 3.13
C SER A 501 27.56 -22.52 3.54
N THR A 502 28.18 -23.63 3.17
CA THR A 502 29.64 -23.80 3.28
C THR A 502 30.34 -23.11 2.11
N PRO A 503 31.68 -23.03 2.10
CA PRO A 503 32.43 -22.51 0.95
C PRO A 503 32.13 -23.25 -0.37
N THR A 504 31.72 -24.52 -0.32
CA THR A 504 31.49 -25.34 -1.52
C THR A 504 30.05 -25.81 -1.69
N VAL A 505 29.24 -25.87 -0.63
CA VAL A 505 27.87 -26.42 -0.68
C VAL A 505 26.84 -25.36 -0.24
N PRO A 506 25.87 -25.02 -1.10
CA PRO A 506 24.79 -24.10 -0.74
C PRO A 506 23.77 -24.76 0.21
N ASN A 507 23.13 -23.95 1.05
CA ASN A 507 21.90 -24.30 1.79
C ASN A 507 22.00 -25.56 2.67
N VAL A 508 23.13 -25.75 3.35
CA VAL A 508 23.39 -26.92 4.20
C VAL A 508 22.60 -26.92 5.51
N GLN A 509 22.14 -25.75 5.97
CA GLN A 509 21.38 -25.63 7.21
C GLN A 509 20.39 -24.46 7.13
N ARG A 510 19.24 -24.60 7.80
CA ARG A 510 18.25 -23.54 8.00
C ARG A 510 18.06 -23.31 9.49
N LEU A 511 18.34 -22.09 9.95
CA LEU A 511 18.14 -21.67 11.33
C LEU A 511 16.87 -20.82 11.43
N LYS A 512 16.20 -20.91 12.57
CA LYS A 512 15.05 -20.06 12.90
C LYS A 512 15.47 -19.09 13.99
N LEU A 513 15.40 -17.80 13.69
CA LEU A 513 15.61 -16.72 14.64
C LEU A 513 14.24 -16.26 15.19
N PRO A 514 13.89 -16.55 16.45
CA PRO A 514 12.56 -16.26 16.97
C PRO A 514 12.28 -14.75 17.01
N PHE A 515 10.99 -14.41 16.97
CA PHE A 515 10.53 -13.03 17.07
C PHE A 515 10.95 -12.38 18.40
N LYS A 516 11.48 -11.15 18.35
CA LYS A 516 12.00 -10.38 19.51
C LYS A 516 13.09 -11.07 20.33
N GLN A 517 13.75 -12.11 19.80
CA GLN A 517 14.78 -12.86 20.52
C GLN A 517 16.13 -12.80 19.80
N SER A 518 17.13 -13.37 20.46
CA SER A 518 18.45 -13.63 19.88
C SER A 518 18.66 -15.13 19.67
N LEU A 519 19.47 -15.46 18.68
CA LEU A 519 19.98 -16.79 18.42
C LEU A 519 21.51 -16.73 18.55
N GLU A 520 22.05 -17.46 19.53
CA GLU A 520 23.47 -17.73 19.64
C GLU A 520 23.79 -18.96 18.78
N TYR A 521 24.68 -18.82 17.80
CA TYR A 521 25.10 -19.87 16.89
C TYR A 521 26.62 -20.00 16.92
N THR A 522 27.15 -21.22 16.97
CA THR A 522 28.58 -21.45 16.80
C THR A 522 28.81 -22.14 15.45
N LEU A 523 29.49 -21.44 14.55
CA LEU A 523 29.98 -22.04 13.31
C LEU A 523 31.13 -22.98 13.64
N GLU A 524 30.95 -24.27 13.34
CA GLU A 524 32.01 -25.27 13.39
C GLU A 524 32.53 -25.50 11.97
N ALA A 525 33.68 -24.92 11.66
CA ALA A 525 34.21 -24.90 10.31
C ALA A 525 34.83 -26.26 9.93
N LYS A 526 34.31 -26.86 8.86
CA LYS A 526 34.77 -28.13 8.28
C LYS A 526 35.52 -27.95 6.96
N GLU A 527 35.53 -26.74 6.42
CA GLU A 527 36.19 -26.36 5.18
C GLU A 527 36.88 -25.01 5.40
N ASP A 528 38.01 -24.81 4.74
CA ASP A 528 38.62 -23.48 4.66
C ASP A 528 37.82 -22.60 3.70
N GLY A 529 37.54 -21.35 4.08
CA GLY A 529 36.94 -20.37 3.18
C GLY A 529 35.82 -19.55 3.83
N ASN A 530 34.95 -19.01 2.98
CA ASN A 530 33.89 -18.09 3.40
C ASN A 530 32.55 -18.81 3.47
N TYR A 531 32.01 -18.93 4.68
CA TYR A 531 30.65 -19.40 4.95
C TYR A 531 29.66 -18.27 4.70
N LYS A 532 28.50 -18.57 4.08
CA LYS A 532 27.43 -17.60 3.84
C LYS A 532 26.25 -17.88 4.76
N PHE A 533 25.70 -16.81 5.33
CA PHE A 533 24.43 -16.77 6.06
C PHE A 533 23.49 -15.82 5.30
N GLU A 534 22.53 -16.37 4.57
CA GLU A 534 21.46 -15.58 3.97
C GLU A 534 20.38 -15.31 5.01
N ILE A 535 20.25 -14.07 5.46
CA ILE A 535 19.32 -13.69 6.53
C ILE A 535 18.09 -13.06 5.90
N GLN A 536 16.94 -13.70 6.03
CA GLN A 536 15.67 -13.24 5.46
C GLN A 536 14.90 -12.39 6.49
N ALA A 537 15.33 -11.14 6.70
CA ALA A 537 14.73 -10.26 7.70
C ALA A 537 13.35 -9.71 7.30
N ARG A 538 12.98 -9.81 6.00
CA ARG A 538 11.69 -9.33 5.46
C ARG A 538 11.42 -7.87 5.88
N GLY A 539 10.24 -7.61 6.45
CA GLY A 539 9.86 -6.30 6.98
C GLY A 539 10.50 -5.95 8.33
N GLN A 540 11.15 -6.88 9.01
CA GLN A 540 11.85 -6.69 10.30
C GLN A 540 13.34 -6.36 10.09
N THR A 541 14.09 -6.24 11.18
CA THR A 541 15.54 -6.05 11.12
C THR A 541 16.33 -7.10 11.91
N VAL A 542 17.57 -7.34 11.52
CA VAL A 542 18.53 -8.19 12.22
C VAL A 542 19.79 -7.41 12.58
N THR A 543 20.35 -7.65 13.75
CA THR A 543 21.75 -7.30 14.06
C THR A 543 22.57 -8.59 14.08
N VAL A 544 23.81 -8.52 13.61
CA VAL A 544 24.73 -9.66 13.58
C VAL A 544 26.00 -9.27 14.33
N GLU A 545 26.35 -10.05 15.36
CA GLU A 545 27.54 -9.83 16.16
C GLU A 545 28.52 -10.99 16.00
N CYS A 546 29.79 -10.67 15.76
CA CYS A 546 30.86 -11.66 15.64
C CYS A 546 32.22 -10.99 15.88
N ALA A 547 33.19 -11.76 16.39
CA ALA A 547 34.58 -11.34 16.56
C ALA A 547 35.56 -11.94 15.54
N ALA A 548 35.08 -12.60 14.49
CA ALA A 548 35.95 -13.15 13.45
C ALA A 548 36.68 -12.04 12.66
N PRO A 549 38.00 -12.14 12.43
CA PRO A 549 38.80 -11.12 11.74
C PRO A 549 38.52 -10.97 10.23
N GLY A 550 37.60 -11.75 9.66
CA GLY A 550 37.16 -11.65 8.26
C GLY A 550 35.68 -11.94 8.13
N GLN A 551 34.85 -10.92 8.27
CA GLN A 551 33.40 -11.00 8.14
C GLN A 551 32.89 -9.84 7.31
N ALA A 552 31.81 -10.05 6.56
CA ALA A 552 31.27 -9.00 5.72
C ALA A 552 29.79 -9.18 5.44
N LEU A 553 29.10 -8.07 5.26
CA LEU A 553 27.76 -7.97 4.73
C LEU A 553 27.83 -7.61 3.25
N SER A 554 27.02 -8.29 2.44
CA SER A 554 26.95 -8.03 1.02
C SER A 554 26.13 -6.79 0.69
N SER A 555 26.64 -5.99 -0.24
CA SER A 555 25.90 -4.96 -0.98
C SER A 555 25.75 -5.31 -2.47
N SER A 556 25.82 -6.60 -2.82
CA SER A 556 25.72 -7.13 -4.20
C SER A 556 24.43 -6.76 -4.94
N GLU A 557 23.36 -6.42 -4.22
CA GLU A 557 22.20 -5.73 -4.77
C GLU A 557 22.08 -4.35 -4.14
N LYS A 558 21.85 -4.32 -2.81
CA LYS A 558 21.91 -3.16 -1.93
C LYS A 558 22.02 -3.64 -0.48
N LEU A 559 22.89 -3.02 0.32
CA LEU A 559 22.91 -3.27 1.77
C LEU A 559 21.95 -2.29 2.45
N TYR A 560 20.88 -2.78 3.06
CA TYR A 560 19.84 -1.95 3.65
C TYR A 560 20.03 -1.80 5.16
N VAL A 561 20.23 -0.56 5.61
CA VAL A 561 20.44 -0.19 7.01
C VAL A 561 19.24 0.64 7.50
N PHE A 562 18.70 0.30 8.68
CA PHE A 562 17.39 0.82 9.10
C PHE A 562 17.33 1.21 10.58
N GLY A 563 16.91 2.45 10.85
CA GLY A 563 16.63 2.95 12.19
C GLY A 563 17.81 2.82 13.17
N CYS A 564 19.02 3.16 12.71
CA CYS A 564 20.25 3.14 13.51
C CYS A 564 21.31 4.09 12.96
N SER A 565 22.27 4.46 13.80
CA SER A 565 23.48 5.17 13.39
C SER A 565 24.69 4.27 13.60
N GLY A 566 25.72 4.42 12.79
CA GLY A 566 26.91 3.58 12.91
C GLY A 566 27.95 3.83 11.84
N ARG A 567 28.95 2.94 11.81
CA ARG A 567 30.04 2.97 10.85
C ARG A 567 30.27 1.58 10.28
N LEU A 568 30.40 1.49 8.97
CA LEU A 568 30.75 0.28 8.23
C LEU A 568 32.09 0.49 7.52
N TYR A 569 32.91 -0.55 7.46
CA TYR A 569 34.28 -0.52 6.95
C TYR A 569 34.42 -1.42 5.73
N PHE A 570 35.30 -1.07 4.80
CA PHE A 570 35.55 -1.86 3.60
C PHE A 570 37.00 -1.73 3.14
N ALA A 571 37.51 -2.79 2.50
CA ALA A 571 38.87 -2.79 1.96
C ALA A 571 38.89 -2.23 0.54
N VAL A 572 39.79 -1.27 0.30
CA VAL A 572 40.05 -0.70 -1.02
C VAL A 572 41.32 -1.36 -1.60
N PRO A 573 41.23 -2.02 -2.77
CA PRO A 573 42.37 -2.69 -3.39
C PRO A 573 43.50 -1.71 -3.82
N PRO A 574 44.75 -2.17 -3.89
CA PRO A 574 45.81 -1.47 -4.61
C PRO A 574 45.39 -1.14 -6.05
N GLY A 575 45.92 -0.06 -6.61
CA GLY A 575 45.61 0.43 -7.94
C GLY A 575 44.26 1.17 -8.05
N THR A 576 43.38 1.07 -7.06
CA THR A 576 42.13 1.84 -7.02
C THR A 576 42.45 3.31 -6.80
N LYS A 577 42.25 4.17 -7.81
CA LYS A 577 42.53 5.61 -7.71
C LYS A 577 41.37 6.39 -7.08
N LYS A 578 40.14 6.06 -7.47
CA LYS A 578 38.92 6.72 -6.98
C LYS A 578 38.09 5.73 -6.17
N VAL A 579 37.69 6.14 -4.97
CA VAL A 579 36.74 5.40 -4.12
C VAL A 579 35.35 5.96 -4.39
N VAL A 580 34.38 5.07 -4.64
CA VAL A 580 32.98 5.46 -4.91
C VAL A 580 32.03 4.61 -4.07
N VAL A 581 31.16 5.28 -3.32
CA VAL A 581 30.06 4.68 -2.55
C VAL A 581 28.76 5.29 -3.03
N GLU A 582 27.79 4.47 -3.40
CA GLU A 582 26.43 4.96 -3.55
C GLU A 582 25.69 4.83 -2.22
N ALA A 583 25.10 5.94 -1.78
CA ALA A 583 24.24 5.99 -0.62
C ALA A 583 22.87 6.53 -1.02
N GLY A 584 21.79 5.86 -0.63
CA GLY A 584 20.45 6.34 -0.93
C GLY A 584 19.46 6.19 0.22
N GLY A 585 18.79 7.28 0.55
CA GLY A 585 17.76 7.32 1.59
C GLY A 585 16.35 7.31 0.99
N SER A 586 15.34 7.43 1.84
CA SER A 586 13.94 7.38 1.41
C SER A 586 13.19 8.66 1.75
N LEU A 587 12.30 9.06 0.85
CA LEU A 587 11.38 10.17 1.09
C LEU A 587 10.65 9.97 2.43
N ARG A 588 10.59 11.03 3.25
CA ARG A 588 10.04 11.04 4.63
C ARG A 588 10.77 10.15 5.66
N GLU A 589 11.79 9.41 5.24
CA GLU A 589 12.68 8.60 6.08
C GLU A 589 14.14 8.90 5.68
N GLU A 590 14.43 10.20 5.57
CA GLU A 590 15.69 10.70 5.04
C GLU A 590 16.87 10.26 5.91
N SER A 591 18.03 10.04 5.29
CA SER A 591 19.22 9.53 5.98
C SER A 591 20.46 10.35 5.66
N ASP A 592 21.41 10.36 6.58
CA ASP A 592 22.71 11.01 6.41
C ASP A 592 23.80 9.97 6.21
N CYS A 593 24.79 10.29 5.39
CA CYS A 593 25.90 9.40 5.05
C CYS A 593 27.17 10.19 4.75
N ALA A 594 28.31 9.73 5.26
CA ALA A 594 29.63 10.30 5.01
C ALA A 594 30.62 9.19 4.63
N LEU A 595 31.43 9.44 3.62
CA LEU A 595 32.58 8.64 3.22
C LEU A 595 33.82 9.17 3.94
N LEU A 596 34.55 8.28 4.60
CA LEU A 596 35.75 8.60 5.35
C LEU A 596 36.96 7.85 4.80
N ASP A 597 38.07 8.57 4.71
CA ASP A 597 39.37 8.02 4.35
C ASP A 597 39.97 7.13 5.47
N PRO A 598 41.15 6.52 5.27
CA PRO A 598 41.77 5.65 6.28
C PRO A 598 42.17 6.35 7.58
N SER A 599 42.32 7.68 7.56
CA SER A 599 42.60 8.47 8.77
C SER A 599 41.33 8.74 9.59
N GLY A 600 40.15 8.48 9.01
CA GLY A 600 38.85 8.84 9.58
C GLY A 600 38.42 10.26 9.25
N THR A 601 39.03 10.90 8.24
CA THR A 601 38.61 12.22 7.76
C THR A 601 37.45 12.07 6.79
N ILE A 602 36.40 12.90 6.95
CA ILE A 602 35.28 12.95 6.01
C ILE A 602 35.76 13.56 4.70
N VAL A 603 35.65 12.81 3.61
CA VAL A 603 36.09 13.23 2.27
C VAL A 603 34.93 13.46 1.31
N ALA A 604 33.74 12.92 1.61
CA ALA A 604 32.49 13.25 0.93
C ALA A 604 31.31 12.99 1.87
N GLU A 605 30.24 13.78 1.78
CA GLU A 605 29.03 13.54 2.56
C GLU A 605 27.75 13.92 1.82
N ALA A 606 26.65 13.32 2.26
CA ALA A 606 25.31 13.69 1.89
C ALA A 606 24.41 13.68 3.13
N LYS A 607 23.62 14.75 3.26
CA LYS A 607 22.61 14.89 4.30
C LYS A 607 21.22 14.75 3.70
N ARG A 608 20.26 14.31 4.52
CA ARG A 608 18.83 14.26 4.20
C ARG A 608 18.53 13.57 2.87
N LEU A 609 19.14 12.42 2.63
CA LEU A 609 18.95 11.65 1.39
C LEU A 609 17.51 11.15 1.28
N ALA A 610 16.75 11.64 0.29
CA ALA A 610 15.47 11.07 -0.14
C ALA A 610 15.57 10.22 -1.43
N GLY A 611 16.67 10.40 -2.17
CA GLY A 611 17.15 9.58 -3.30
C GLY A 611 18.57 9.08 -3.05
N SER A 612 19.29 8.66 -4.09
CA SER A 612 20.69 8.26 -4.01
C SER A 612 21.68 9.29 -4.55
N LYS A 613 22.88 9.27 -3.98
CA LYS A 613 24.04 10.06 -4.41
C LYS A 613 25.28 9.17 -4.43
N LEU A 614 26.20 9.51 -5.32
CA LEU A 614 27.56 8.98 -5.30
C LEU A 614 28.41 9.86 -4.38
N LEU A 615 28.98 9.26 -3.34
CA LEU A 615 30.03 9.83 -2.52
C LEU A 615 31.37 9.31 -3.07
N SER A 616 32.29 10.21 -3.39
CA SER A 616 33.58 9.78 -3.97
C SER A 616 34.75 10.65 -3.54
N ALA A 617 35.94 10.05 -3.56
CA ALA A 617 37.21 10.72 -3.28
C ALA A 617 38.36 10.07 -4.05
N GLU A 618 39.34 10.88 -4.44
CA GLU A 618 40.60 10.40 -5.03
C GLU A 618 41.58 10.01 -3.91
N ARG A 619 42.32 8.92 -4.13
CA ARG A 619 43.34 8.42 -3.20
C ARG A 619 44.67 9.12 -3.39
N VAL A 620 45.30 9.50 -2.29
CA VAL A 620 46.64 10.12 -2.28
C VAL A 620 47.71 9.11 -2.71
N ASP A 621 47.66 7.88 -2.18
CA ASP A 621 48.54 6.77 -2.58
C ASP A 621 47.70 5.54 -2.90
N ALA A 622 47.59 5.20 -4.18
CA ALA A 622 46.85 4.02 -4.62
C ALA A 622 47.68 2.73 -4.59
N ALA A 623 48.98 2.76 -4.26
CA ALA A 623 49.87 1.59 -4.41
C ALA A 623 49.63 0.48 -3.38
N LYS A 624 49.02 0.81 -2.23
CA LYS A 624 48.78 -0.11 -1.12
C LYS A 624 47.29 -0.36 -0.91
N PRO A 625 46.89 -1.47 -0.26
CA PRO A 625 45.52 -1.63 0.18
C PRO A 625 45.23 -0.67 1.35
N GLU A 626 44.00 -0.19 1.44
CA GLU A 626 43.53 0.70 2.50
C GLU A 626 42.20 0.21 3.09
N VAL A 627 41.90 0.58 4.34
CA VAL A 627 40.59 0.36 4.95
C VAL A 627 39.88 1.70 5.05
N TRP A 628 38.77 1.82 4.33
CA TRP A 628 37.91 3.01 4.30
C TRP A 628 36.63 2.74 5.10
N SER A 629 35.85 3.79 5.34
CA SER A 629 34.57 3.62 6.04
C SER A 629 33.46 4.54 5.57
N VAL A 630 32.23 4.12 5.87
CA VAL A 630 31.01 4.90 5.72
C VAL A 630 30.41 5.09 7.10
N GLU A 631 30.25 6.35 7.51
CA GLU A 631 29.47 6.72 8.69
C GLU A 631 28.06 7.15 8.29
N PHE A 632 27.06 6.76 9.05
CA PHE A 632 25.67 7.05 8.71
C PHE A 632 24.79 7.30 9.93
N ASN A 633 23.74 8.07 9.70
CA ASN A 633 22.54 8.12 10.53
C ASN A 633 21.36 7.70 9.66
N ALA A 634 20.91 6.45 9.81
CA ALA A 634 19.93 5.84 8.93
C ALA A 634 18.55 5.80 9.58
N SER A 635 17.59 6.54 9.02
CA SER A 635 16.18 6.15 9.12
C SER A 635 15.93 4.97 8.18
N LYS A 636 16.26 5.13 6.90
CA LYS A 636 16.10 4.11 5.86
C LYS A 636 17.09 4.31 4.72
N LEU A 637 18.28 3.73 4.88
CA LEU A 637 19.44 3.93 4.01
C LEU A 637 19.79 2.63 3.26
N PHE A 638 20.15 2.74 1.99
CA PHE A 638 20.86 1.68 1.28
C PHE A 638 22.28 2.12 0.90
N LEU A 639 23.20 1.16 0.85
CA LEU A 639 24.59 1.36 0.49
C LEU A 639 25.04 0.37 -0.59
N ARG A 640 25.90 0.83 -1.51
CA ARG A 640 26.61 0.02 -2.52
C ARG A 640 28.05 0.53 -2.72
N LEU A 641 28.97 -0.37 -3.00
CA LEU A 641 30.38 -0.05 -3.32
C LEU A 641 30.63 -0.17 -4.82
N GLY A 642 31.29 0.84 -5.41
CA GLY A 642 31.62 0.85 -6.83
C GLY A 642 32.87 0.04 -7.17
N ASP A 643 32.85 -0.64 -8.32
CA ASP A 643 34.00 -1.31 -8.94
C ASP A 643 35.21 -0.35 -9.02
N PRO A 644 36.44 -0.76 -8.65
CA PRO A 644 36.92 -2.12 -8.37
C PRO A 644 36.77 -2.62 -6.93
N ILE A 645 36.06 -1.90 -6.06
CA ILE A 645 35.92 -2.26 -4.65
C ILE A 645 34.92 -3.41 -4.52
N PRO A 646 35.28 -4.54 -3.87
CA PRO A 646 34.34 -5.62 -3.58
C PRO A 646 33.14 -5.11 -2.77
N PHE A 647 31.93 -5.62 -3.04
CA PHE A 647 30.67 -5.16 -2.42
C PHE A 647 30.49 -5.54 -0.94
N LEU A 648 31.55 -5.55 -0.15
CA LEU A 648 31.62 -6.10 1.20
C LEU A 648 31.84 -5.00 2.24
N PHE A 649 30.94 -4.96 3.24
CA PHE A 649 31.03 -4.08 4.39
C PHE A 649 31.22 -4.87 5.69
N SER A 650 32.07 -4.40 6.58
CA SER A 650 32.33 -5.02 7.89
C SER A 650 31.97 -4.07 9.02
N THR A 651 31.60 -4.60 10.18
CA THR A 651 31.14 -3.82 11.34
C THR A 651 32.27 -3.29 12.23
N SER A 652 33.53 -3.62 11.92
CA SER A 652 34.74 -3.14 12.61
C SER A 652 35.94 -3.17 11.64
N PRO A 653 36.92 -2.25 11.78
CA PRO A 653 38.10 -2.20 10.91
C PRO A 653 38.98 -3.45 11.03
N THR A 654 38.99 -4.11 12.20
CA THR A 654 39.77 -5.35 12.41
C THR A 654 39.06 -6.60 11.89
N ASN A 655 37.81 -6.47 11.46
CA ASN A 655 37.02 -7.60 10.97
C ASN A 655 36.91 -7.59 9.44
N VAL A 656 37.56 -6.64 8.77
CA VAL A 656 37.44 -6.40 7.33
C VAL A 656 37.90 -7.61 6.55
N MET A 657 37.14 -7.94 5.49
CA MET A 657 37.49 -8.95 4.51
C MET A 657 38.11 -8.30 3.27
N ARG A 658 39.13 -8.94 2.70
CA ARG A 658 39.79 -8.52 1.45
C ARG A 658 40.06 -9.71 0.55
N GLU A 659 40.31 -9.46 -0.73
CA GLU A 659 40.75 -10.52 -1.64
C GLU A 659 42.21 -10.90 -1.33
N ARG A 660 42.54 -12.19 -1.34
CA ARG A 660 43.88 -12.73 -1.02
C ARG A 660 44.97 -12.20 -1.93
N ALA A 661 44.60 -11.76 -3.13
CA ALA A 661 45.53 -11.21 -4.12
C ALA A 661 46.20 -9.90 -3.66
N PHE A 662 45.71 -9.24 -2.59
CA PHE A 662 46.29 -8.00 -2.08
C PHE A 662 46.18 -7.85 -0.57
#